data_AF-A0A061S4C4-F1
#
_entry.id   AF-A0A061S4C4-F1
#
_cell.length_a   1.000
_cell.length_b   1.000
_cell.length_c   1.000
_cell.angle_alpha   90.00
_cell.angle_beta   90.00
_cell.angle_gamma   90.00
#
_symmetry.space_group_name_H-M   'P 1'
#
loop_
_entity.id
_entity.type
_entity.pdbx_description
1 polymer ?
#
loop_
_entity_poly.entity_id
_entity_poly.type
_entity_poly.pdbx_seq_one_letter_code
_entity_poly.pdbx_strand_id
1 'polypeptide(L)'
;QAETILVLVFIVISVLTTHTNLFTVEGEPLHRCAMSLPSGQALRHCPLLPAAALRNFSSTTLKARVRSQHSAAAARYSAAFSSNRQVSVINNTCRPLLKRATQALQSSRGLHRVPQPISAMVSSASQPAAPAGDLSLLGERADHSWMDQLNEDPEAAQHAPNRAMRQVRSGHYVPVKPMPLSKPRLVIHSPAVAADLGISEDEVKTDRFTAFFSGDIDRVDGMRSWATPYALSIMGDPQYHNCPFGNGNGYGDGRAISVGEVVVDGKRLEMQLKGGGQTPFCRRADGRAVLRSSIREFLASEAMYRLGVETTRALSLVVSGEDTVDRPWYSPVTEDDPRLKDIPVERRRAMLRQPRDPDMLVEEPCAITTRVAPSFLRVGHIDLFARRVANGGGDLAREELEKIFNHALFREYPHLWKDDSPLDKKAWAMLDEFGDRLTAVVCGWLRVGFCQGNFNSDNCLVGGRTMDYGPFGWMDDYNPFFAKWTGSGRHFAFMNQPGAALANFHTLAQSLAPILGDGEKGNEAAEEAVQLMAGKIQRAAMDVWRVKLGFPATPSGSVAAARVWEKLEPLMLNAKADYTVFFRQLAAAVELPAEATDEELLAPFAEAFYSPLESSARDELLALLRQWRVALVEEVGGTDNAMKGVAAELRRVNPKYVPREWMLVEAYEAAKAGDESLVHELFALFERPYDEQPEMEAKYFRRAPDSALMAGGTAFMS
;
A
#
# COMPACT_ATOMS: atom_id res chain seq x y z
N GLN A 1 -15.71 -37.43 4.69
CA GLN A 1 -17.12 -37.13 4.32
C GLN A 1 -17.75 -36.07 5.22
N ALA A 2 -17.41 -35.95 6.51
CA ALA A 2 -17.81 -34.80 7.34
C ALA A 2 -17.11 -33.47 6.93
N GLU A 3 -15.89 -33.52 6.41
CA GLU A 3 -15.15 -32.33 5.92
C GLU A 3 -15.75 -31.70 4.64
N THR A 4 -16.51 -32.45 3.85
CA THR A 4 -17.14 -31.94 2.62
C THR A 4 -18.42 -31.13 2.91
N ILE A 5 -19.07 -31.37 4.05
CA ILE A 5 -20.26 -30.60 4.47
C ILE A 5 -19.85 -29.21 4.99
N LEU A 6 -18.68 -29.08 5.60
CA LEU A 6 -18.17 -27.78 6.08
C LEU A 6 -17.73 -26.86 4.92
N VAL A 7 -17.13 -27.42 3.87
CA VAL A 7 -16.71 -26.67 2.67
C VAL A 7 -17.92 -26.20 1.85
N LEU A 8 -19.02 -26.97 1.83
CA LEU A 8 -20.25 -26.60 1.14
C LEU A 8 -21.02 -25.46 1.83
N VAL A 9 -21.00 -25.36 3.16
CA VAL A 9 -21.60 -24.21 3.88
C VAL A 9 -20.78 -22.93 3.65
N PHE A 10 -19.45 -23.05 3.55
CA PHE A 10 -18.57 -21.93 3.21
C PHE A 10 -18.81 -21.40 1.78
N ILE A 11 -19.03 -22.29 0.81
CA ILE A 11 -19.36 -21.91 -0.58
C ILE A 11 -20.73 -21.22 -0.67
N VAL A 12 -21.72 -21.63 0.13
CA VAL A 12 -23.06 -21.01 0.09
C VAL A 12 -23.06 -19.59 0.65
N ILE A 13 -22.24 -19.27 1.66
CA ILE A 13 -22.14 -17.91 2.19
C ILE A 13 -21.30 -17.01 1.28
N SER A 14 -20.21 -17.52 0.70
CA SER A 14 -19.41 -16.79 -0.31
C SER A 14 -20.20 -16.47 -1.60
N VAL A 15 -21.17 -17.30 -1.98
CA VAL A 15 -22.05 -17.05 -3.14
C VAL A 15 -23.15 -16.02 -2.85
N LEU A 16 -23.64 -15.93 -1.60
CA LEU A 16 -24.56 -14.86 -1.19
C LEU A 16 -23.89 -13.49 -1.10
N THR A 17 -22.55 -13.45 -0.98
CA THR A 17 -21.77 -12.21 -1.00
C THR A 17 -21.35 -11.76 -2.40
N THR A 18 -21.53 -12.58 -3.45
CA THR A 18 -21.07 -12.24 -4.82
C THR A 18 -22.17 -11.80 -5.80
N HIS A 19 -23.48 -12.06 -5.59
CA HIS A 19 -24.48 -11.76 -6.64
C HIS A 19 -25.86 -11.25 -6.18
N THR A 20 -25.89 -10.09 -5.54
CA THR A 20 -26.95 -9.10 -5.82
C THR A 20 -26.32 -7.80 -6.33
N ASN A 21 -25.85 -7.91 -7.57
CA ASN A 21 -25.44 -6.92 -8.58
C ASN A 21 -25.47 -5.40 -8.29
N LEU A 22 -24.37 -4.79 -8.75
CA LEU A 22 -24.26 -3.52 -9.49
C LEU A 22 -25.50 -3.17 -10.35
N PHE A 23 -25.79 -1.87 -10.46
CA PHE A 23 -26.82 -1.19 -11.28
C PHE A 23 -28.23 -1.02 -10.68
N THR A 24 -28.41 0.11 -9.97
CA THR A 24 -29.38 1.16 -10.34
C THR A 24 -28.79 2.51 -9.93
N VAL A 25 -28.34 3.28 -10.92
CA VAL A 25 -28.15 4.73 -10.81
C VAL A 25 -29.49 5.36 -11.16
N GLU A 26 -30.16 5.96 -10.19
CA GLU A 26 -31.21 6.96 -10.41
C GLU A 26 -31.41 7.79 -9.12
N GLY A 27 -31.17 9.11 -9.22
CA GLY A 27 -31.73 10.10 -8.29
C GLY A 27 -30.72 10.94 -7.50
N GLU A 28 -30.14 11.97 -8.12
CA GLU A 28 -30.12 13.40 -7.69
C GLU A 28 -29.16 14.22 -8.60
N PRO A 29 -29.41 15.52 -8.83
CA PRO A 29 -29.33 16.11 -10.17
C PRO A 29 -27.98 16.72 -10.55
N LEU A 30 -27.61 16.53 -11.82
CA LEU A 30 -26.67 17.36 -12.56
C LEU A 30 -27.25 18.77 -12.73
N HIS A 31 -26.88 19.68 -11.83
CA HIS A 31 -26.82 21.10 -12.12
C HIS A 31 -25.37 21.58 -12.01
N ARG A 32 -24.93 22.29 -13.06
CA ARG A 32 -23.66 23.04 -13.23
C ARG A 32 -22.56 22.32 -14.02
N CYS A 33 -22.72 22.29 -15.34
CA CYS A 33 -21.82 23.01 -16.24
C CYS A 33 -22.33 22.90 -17.68
N ALA A 34 -23.21 23.81 -18.05
CA ALA A 34 -23.47 24.14 -19.44
C ALA A 34 -23.44 25.67 -19.55
N MET A 35 -22.29 26.23 -19.89
CA MET A 35 -22.22 27.53 -20.57
C MET A 35 -20.98 27.56 -21.48
N SER A 36 -21.21 28.17 -22.65
CA SER A 36 -20.27 28.67 -23.65
C SER A 36 -19.65 27.67 -24.65
N LEU A 37 -20.31 27.47 -25.81
CA LEU A 37 -19.93 28.06 -27.13
C LEU A 37 -20.62 27.31 -28.31
N PRO A 38 -20.77 27.95 -29.48
CA PRO A 38 -22.03 27.92 -30.22
C PRO A 38 -21.99 27.14 -31.55
N SER A 39 -23.18 26.73 -31.97
CA SER A 39 -23.69 26.66 -33.35
C SER A 39 -22.85 25.99 -34.45
N GLY A 40 -23.40 24.89 -34.98
CA GLY A 40 -23.67 24.81 -36.41
C GLY A 40 -22.87 23.81 -37.24
N GLN A 41 -23.61 22.91 -37.90
CA GLN A 41 -23.28 22.11 -39.10
C GLN A 41 -22.32 20.92 -38.88
N ALA A 42 -22.80 19.67 -38.85
CA ALA A 42 -23.39 18.82 -39.91
C ALA A 42 -22.34 17.95 -40.62
N LEU A 43 -22.59 16.62 -40.61
CA LEU A 43 -22.34 15.57 -41.63
C LEU A 43 -22.17 14.22 -40.90
N ARG A 44 -23.19 13.35 -40.80
CA ARG A 44 -23.69 12.36 -41.77
C ARG A 44 -22.61 11.40 -42.32
N HIS A 45 -22.61 10.16 -41.84
CA HIS A 45 -23.03 8.94 -42.57
C HIS A 45 -22.40 7.66 -41.97
N CYS A 46 -23.21 6.71 -41.49
CA CYS A 46 -23.24 5.33 -42.01
C CYS A 46 -24.46 4.53 -41.47
N PRO A 47 -25.11 3.67 -42.27
CA PRO A 47 -26.44 3.11 -41.99
C PRO A 47 -26.42 1.62 -41.56
N LEU A 48 -27.45 1.18 -40.82
CA LEU A 48 -28.29 -0.03 -41.05
C LEU A 48 -29.27 -0.26 -39.87
N LEU A 49 -30.53 0.18 -40.08
CA LEU A 49 -31.88 -0.34 -39.70
C LEU A 49 -32.16 -1.11 -38.38
N PRO A 50 -33.41 -1.10 -37.85
CA PRO A 50 -34.36 0.02 -37.68
C PRO A 50 -34.98 0.09 -36.26
N ALA A 51 -35.44 1.30 -35.90
CA ALA A 51 -36.23 1.56 -34.71
C ALA A 51 -37.68 1.07 -34.87
N ALA A 52 -38.04 0.00 -34.17
CA ALA A 52 -39.43 -0.35 -33.86
C ALA A 52 -39.48 -1.29 -32.65
N ALA A 53 -39.60 -0.73 -31.43
CA ALA A 53 -40.28 -1.31 -30.26
C ALA A 53 -39.97 -0.51 -28.98
N LEU A 54 -40.25 0.79 -29.00
CA LEU A 54 -40.51 1.52 -27.75
C LEU A 54 -42.03 1.55 -27.57
N ARG A 55 -42.55 0.63 -26.74
CA ARG A 55 -43.65 0.85 -25.78
C ARG A 55 -44.10 -0.46 -25.13
N ASN A 56 -44.19 -0.40 -23.80
CA ASN A 56 -44.97 -1.23 -22.87
C ASN A 56 -44.45 -2.64 -22.53
N PHE A 57 -43.79 -2.78 -21.37
CA PHE A 57 -43.94 -3.96 -20.50
C PHE A 57 -43.69 -3.58 -19.03
N SER A 58 -44.65 -3.92 -18.16
CA SER A 58 -44.60 -3.68 -16.71
C SER A 58 -43.89 -4.82 -15.96
N SER A 59 -43.38 -4.52 -14.76
CA SER A 59 -42.41 -5.31 -13.98
C SER A 59 -42.95 -6.61 -13.33
N THR A 60 -44.17 -7.04 -13.63
CA THR A 60 -44.80 -8.16 -12.90
C THR A 60 -44.64 -9.53 -13.58
N THR A 61 -44.30 -9.60 -14.87
CA THR A 61 -44.25 -10.88 -15.61
C THR A 61 -42.89 -11.59 -15.55
N LEU A 62 -41.81 -10.90 -15.15
CA LEU A 62 -40.47 -11.49 -15.08
C LEU A 62 -40.25 -12.37 -13.82
N LYS A 63 -41.00 -12.12 -12.73
CA LYS A 63 -40.87 -12.85 -11.46
C LYS A 63 -41.51 -14.24 -11.46
N ALA A 64 -42.47 -14.50 -12.37
CA ALA A 64 -43.16 -15.79 -12.44
C ALA A 64 -42.39 -16.87 -13.23
N ARG A 65 -41.52 -16.47 -14.17
CA ARG A 65 -40.78 -17.42 -15.03
C ARG A 65 -39.50 -17.97 -14.39
N VAL A 66 -38.92 -17.24 -13.44
CA VAL A 66 -37.70 -17.66 -12.71
C VAL A 66 -38.02 -18.67 -11.59
N ARG A 67 -39.24 -18.67 -11.04
CA ARG A 67 -39.63 -19.62 -9.98
C ARG A 67 -39.96 -21.03 -10.48
N SER A 68 -40.40 -21.22 -11.73
CA SER A 68 -40.78 -22.56 -12.21
C SER A 68 -39.61 -23.41 -12.71
N GLN A 69 -38.48 -22.80 -13.09
CA GLN A 69 -37.30 -23.54 -13.57
C GLN A 69 -36.42 -24.09 -12.43
N HIS A 70 -36.46 -23.50 -11.23
CA HIS A 70 -35.68 -23.98 -10.08
C HIS A 70 -36.27 -25.21 -9.38
N SER A 71 -37.57 -25.49 -9.54
CA SER A 71 -38.23 -26.68 -8.95
C SER A 71 -37.92 -27.98 -9.71
N ALA A 72 -37.68 -27.91 -11.03
CA ALA A 72 -37.44 -29.09 -11.86
C ALA A 72 -35.99 -29.64 -11.78
N ALA A 73 -35.02 -28.81 -11.39
CA ALA A 73 -33.61 -29.22 -11.25
C ALA A 73 -33.34 -29.95 -9.92
N ALA A 74 -34.01 -29.55 -8.84
CA ALA A 74 -33.87 -30.17 -7.52
C ALA A 74 -34.43 -31.61 -7.47
N ALA A 75 -35.48 -31.91 -8.25
CA ALA A 75 -36.09 -33.24 -8.30
C ALA A 75 -35.26 -34.30 -9.05
N ARG A 76 -34.30 -33.90 -9.90
CA ARG A 76 -33.45 -34.85 -10.65
C ARG A 76 -32.20 -35.31 -9.88
N TYR A 77 -31.76 -34.54 -8.88
CA TYR A 77 -30.56 -34.87 -8.10
C TYR A 77 -30.82 -35.87 -6.96
N SER A 78 -32.07 -36.00 -6.50
CA SER A 78 -32.41 -36.91 -5.40
C SER A 78 -32.52 -38.39 -5.80
N ALA A 79 -32.46 -38.73 -7.10
CA ALA A 79 -32.68 -40.10 -7.60
C ALA A 79 -31.39 -40.86 -7.99
N ALA A 80 -30.20 -40.24 -7.90
CA ALA A 80 -28.94 -40.85 -8.35
C ALA A 80 -28.08 -41.48 -7.24
N PHE A 81 -28.51 -41.43 -5.97
CA PHE A 81 -27.73 -41.90 -4.81
C PHE A 81 -28.19 -43.25 -4.22
N SER A 82 -28.80 -44.09 -5.04
CA SER A 82 -29.20 -45.45 -4.64
C SER A 82 -28.74 -46.50 -5.65
N SER A 83 -27.42 -46.70 -5.82
CA SER A 83 -26.88 -48.03 -6.13
C SER A 83 -25.35 -48.09 -6.00
N ASN A 84 -24.90 -49.12 -5.28
CA ASN A 84 -23.52 -49.51 -5.06
C ASN A 84 -22.89 -50.07 -6.36
N ARG A 85 -21.80 -49.45 -6.85
CA ARG A 85 -20.61 -50.08 -7.48
C ARG A 85 -19.84 -49.05 -8.32
N GLN A 86 -18.72 -48.54 -7.81
CA GLN A 86 -17.49 -48.22 -8.57
C GLN A 86 -16.44 -47.61 -7.63
N VAL A 87 -15.70 -48.48 -6.91
CA VAL A 87 -14.61 -48.09 -5.99
C VAL A 87 -13.20 -48.44 -6.56
N SER A 88 -13.09 -49.01 -7.77
CA SER A 88 -11.78 -49.45 -8.29
C SER A 88 -11.07 -48.47 -9.22
N VAL A 89 -11.69 -47.38 -9.67
CA VAL A 89 -11.09 -46.43 -10.64
C VAL A 89 -10.38 -45.24 -9.97
N ILE A 90 -10.70 -44.93 -8.71
CA ILE A 90 -10.17 -43.75 -7.99
C ILE A 90 -8.73 -43.96 -7.46
N ASN A 91 -8.23 -45.21 -7.41
CA ASN A 91 -6.97 -45.51 -6.73
C ASN A 91 -5.70 -45.30 -7.57
N ASN A 92 -5.79 -45.26 -8.91
CA ASN A 92 -4.59 -45.16 -9.78
C ASN A 92 -4.28 -43.73 -10.24
N THR A 93 -5.26 -42.82 -10.26
CA THR A 93 -5.07 -41.43 -10.73
C THR A 93 -4.72 -40.46 -9.60
N CYS A 94 -5.19 -40.72 -8.38
CA CYS A 94 -5.04 -39.79 -7.25
C CYS A 94 -3.74 -39.97 -6.45
N ARG A 95 -3.05 -41.12 -6.57
CA ARG A 95 -1.82 -41.40 -5.82
C ARG A 95 -0.62 -40.51 -6.19
N PRO A 96 -0.35 -40.18 -7.46
CA PRO A 96 0.71 -39.25 -7.83
C PRO A 96 0.43 -37.81 -7.39
N LEU A 97 -0.85 -37.39 -7.45
CA LEU A 97 -1.32 -36.07 -7.02
C LEU A 97 -1.26 -35.90 -5.51
N LEU A 98 -1.64 -36.93 -4.73
CA LEU A 98 -1.45 -36.93 -3.28
C LEU A 98 0.04 -36.89 -2.92
N LYS A 99 0.92 -37.60 -3.64
CA LYS A 99 2.37 -37.58 -3.37
C LYS A 99 2.98 -36.19 -3.62
N ARG A 100 2.54 -35.49 -4.67
CA ARG A 100 2.94 -34.09 -4.95
C ARG A 100 2.37 -33.11 -3.93
N ALA A 101 1.11 -33.28 -3.51
CA ALA A 101 0.49 -32.46 -2.47
C ALA A 101 1.16 -32.66 -1.09
N THR A 102 1.53 -33.90 -0.74
CA THR A 102 2.23 -34.21 0.51
C THR A 102 3.69 -33.73 0.49
N GLN A 103 4.37 -33.73 -0.67
CA GLN A 103 5.69 -33.10 -0.81
C GLN A 103 5.61 -31.56 -0.74
N ALA A 104 4.59 -30.95 -1.33
CA ALA A 104 4.34 -29.51 -1.23
C ALA A 104 3.97 -29.07 0.21
N LEU A 105 3.26 -29.92 0.96
CA LEU A 105 2.97 -29.73 2.39
C LEU A 105 4.20 -29.96 3.30
N GLN A 106 5.23 -30.66 2.82
CA GLN A 106 6.48 -30.86 3.54
C GLN A 106 7.49 -29.73 3.26
N SER A 107 7.44 -29.10 2.07
CA SER A 107 8.21 -27.90 1.73
C SER A 107 7.57 -26.60 2.25
N SER A 108 6.26 -26.60 2.58
CA SER A 108 5.55 -25.44 3.16
C SER A 108 5.85 -25.16 4.64
N ARG A 109 6.75 -25.92 5.28
CA ARG A 109 7.15 -25.72 6.69
C ARG A 109 7.85 -24.37 6.98
N GLY A 110 8.06 -23.52 5.97
CA GLY A 110 8.51 -22.13 6.11
C GLY A 110 7.41 -21.05 6.10
N LEU A 111 6.14 -21.39 5.80
CA LEU A 111 5.05 -20.44 5.48
C LEU A 111 4.31 -19.83 6.69
N HIS A 112 4.81 -19.97 7.92
CA HIS A 112 4.09 -19.50 9.13
C HIS A 112 4.72 -18.31 9.85
N ARG A 113 5.62 -17.55 9.22
CA ARG A 113 6.12 -16.31 9.81
C ARG A 113 5.36 -15.11 9.23
N VAL A 114 4.35 -14.64 9.98
CA VAL A 114 4.02 -13.21 9.98
C VAL A 114 5.35 -12.47 10.15
N PRO A 115 5.68 -11.46 9.31
CA PRO A 115 6.96 -10.76 9.41
C PRO A 115 7.15 -10.30 10.85
N GLN A 116 8.15 -10.89 11.49
CA GLN A 116 8.58 -10.49 12.82
C GLN A 116 9.11 -9.06 12.68
N PRO A 117 8.73 -8.10 13.55
CA PRO A 117 9.39 -6.82 13.62
C PRO A 117 10.87 -7.10 13.85
N ILE A 118 11.69 -6.28 13.22
CA ILE A 118 13.14 -6.30 13.36
C ILE A 118 13.44 -5.85 14.79
N SER A 119 13.32 -6.76 15.76
CA SER A 119 13.71 -6.53 17.14
C SER A 119 14.63 -7.65 17.59
N ALA A 120 15.84 -7.22 17.97
CA ALA A 120 16.90 -7.97 18.63
C ALA A 120 17.68 -9.00 17.79
N MET A 121 18.53 -8.50 16.87
CA MET A 121 19.97 -8.81 16.87
C MET A 121 20.75 -7.64 16.25
N VAL A 122 20.80 -6.50 16.96
CA VAL A 122 21.95 -5.60 16.88
C VAL A 122 22.52 -5.56 18.30
N SER A 123 23.26 -6.61 18.63
CA SER A 123 24.27 -6.50 19.68
C SER A 123 25.30 -5.51 19.15
N SER A 124 25.49 -4.40 19.86
CA SER A 124 26.55 -3.44 19.62
C SER A 124 27.91 -4.09 19.90
N ALA A 125 28.35 -4.97 19.01
CA ALA A 125 29.76 -5.29 18.87
C ALA A 125 30.36 -4.17 18.01
N SER A 126 31.10 -3.27 18.66
CA SER A 126 31.92 -2.25 18.01
C SER A 126 32.91 -2.93 17.06
N GLN A 127 32.54 -3.05 15.79
CA GLN A 127 33.51 -3.28 14.73
C GLN A 127 34.25 -1.97 14.47
N PRO A 128 35.57 -2.02 14.16
CA PRO A 128 36.33 -0.81 13.87
C PRO A 128 35.71 -0.13 12.64
N ALA A 129 35.41 1.16 12.79
CA ALA A 129 34.81 1.97 11.73
C ALA A 129 35.66 1.90 10.46
N ALA A 130 35.02 1.57 9.34
CA ALA A 130 35.59 1.81 8.02
C ALA A 130 35.94 3.31 7.88
N PRO A 131 37.00 3.67 7.14
CA PRO A 131 37.39 5.06 6.97
C PRO A 131 36.20 5.89 6.47
N ALA A 132 36.00 7.07 7.08
CA ALA A 132 34.88 7.97 6.82
C ALA A 132 34.75 8.26 5.31
N GLY A 133 33.58 7.97 4.74
CA GLY A 133 33.36 8.12 3.31
C GLY A 133 33.01 9.55 2.91
N ASP A 134 33.85 10.13 2.06
CA ASP A 134 33.57 11.32 1.24
C ASP A 134 32.45 10.98 0.24
N LEU A 135 31.61 11.96 -0.11
CA LEU A 135 30.57 11.84 -1.13
C LEU A 135 31.13 11.43 -2.50
N SER A 136 32.43 11.68 -2.77
CA SER A 136 33.13 11.14 -3.95
C SER A 136 33.03 9.62 -4.08
N LEU A 137 32.92 8.90 -2.96
CA LEU A 137 32.79 7.44 -2.97
C LEU A 137 31.48 6.97 -3.61
N LEU A 138 30.43 7.81 -3.65
CA LEU A 138 29.22 7.46 -4.40
C LEU A 138 29.55 7.32 -5.89
N GLY A 139 30.36 8.22 -6.44
CA GLY A 139 30.82 8.17 -7.82
C GLY A 139 31.71 6.97 -8.11
N GLU A 140 32.64 6.66 -7.20
CA GLU A 140 33.53 5.49 -7.32
C GLU A 140 32.77 4.16 -7.23
N ARG A 141 31.70 4.12 -6.44
CA ARG A 141 30.83 2.95 -6.25
C ARG A 141 29.62 2.95 -7.18
N ALA A 142 29.53 3.95 -8.07
CA ALA A 142 28.42 4.09 -8.98
C ALA A 142 28.35 2.84 -9.85
N ASP A 143 27.15 2.27 -9.91
CA ASP A 143 26.83 1.23 -10.85
C ASP A 143 25.86 1.82 -11.88
N HIS A 144 25.96 1.36 -13.11
CA HIS A 144 25.14 1.87 -14.21
C HIS A 144 24.31 0.77 -14.83
N SER A 145 24.07 -0.34 -14.11
CA SER A 145 23.34 -1.50 -14.60
C SER A 145 22.00 -1.13 -15.22
N TRP A 146 21.27 -0.14 -14.68
CA TRP A 146 20.04 0.34 -15.30
C TRP A 146 20.28 0.88 -16.71
N MET A 147 21.22 1.83 -16.85
CA MET A 147 21.46 2.53 -18.12
C MET A 147 22.24 1.68 -19.13
N ASP A 148 23.11 0.79 -18.64
CA ASP A 148 23.99 -0.04 -19.47
C ASP A 148 23.27 -1.32 -19.97
N GLN A 149 22.27 -1.83 -19.24
CA GLN A 149 21.56 -3.07 -19.61
C GLN A 149 20.21 -2.82 -20.30
N LEU A 150 19.61 -1.65 -20.10
CA LEU A 150 18.31 -1.31 -20.67
C LEU A 150 18.43 -0.31 -21.84
N ASN A 151 17.43 -0.30 -22.69
CA ASN A 151 17.39 0.61 -23.85
C ASN A 151 17.06 2.05 -23.40
N GLU A 152 17.88 3.01 -23.81
CA GLU A 152 17.55 4.43 -23.76
C GLU A 152 16.39 4.75 -24.72
N ASP A 153 15.56 5.74 -24.38
CA ASP A 153 14.60 6.33 -25.30
C ASP A 153 15.29 6.90 -26.56
N PRO A 154 14.94 6.43 -27.78
CA PRO A 154 15.59 6.88 -29.02
C PRO A 154 15.49 8.39 -29.29
N GLU A 155 14.48 9.06 -28.72
CA GLU A 155 14.26 10.51 -28.91
C GLU A 155 14.98 11.36 -27.83
N ALA A 156 15.66 10.75 -26.87
CA ALA A 156 16.23 11.44 -25.70
C ALA A 156 17.28 12.51 -26.07
N ALA A 157 18.17 12.23 -27.02
CA ALA A 157 19.21 13.17 -27.43
C ALA A 157 18.63 14.43 -28.10
N GLN A 158 17.57 14.29 -28.89
CA GLN A 158 16.88 15.40 -29.57
C GLN A 158 16.19 16.34 -28.56
N HIS A 159 15.75 15.80 -27.43
CA HIS A 159 14.96 16.51 -26.44
C HIS A 159 15.72 16.85 -25.16
N ALA A 160 17.03 16.60 -25.10
CA ALA A 160 17.88 16.97 -23.97
C ALA A 160 17.69 18.46 -23.58
N PRO A 161 17.56 18.80 -22.29
CA PRO A 161 17.78 17.96 -21.10
C PRO A 161 16.55 17.13 -20.64
N ASN A 162 15.59 16.89 -21.54
CA ASN A 162 14.38 16.08 -21.33
C ASN A 162 13.44 16.61 -20.23
N ARG A 163 13.27 17.93 -20.17
CA ARG A 163 12.41 18.61 -19.17
C ARG A 163 11.01 18.97 -19.70
N ALA A 164 10.74 18.72 -20.98
CA ALA A 164 9.47 19.02 -21.60
C ALA A 164 8.59 17.76 -21.67
N MET A 165 7.30 17.92 -21.31
CA MET A 165 6.30 16.87 -21.43
C MET A 165 6.21 16.35 -22.88
N ARG A 166 6.37 15.04 -23.09
CA ARG A 166 6.22 14.39 -24.40
C ARG A 166 5.85 12.91 -24.24
N GLN A 167 5.49 12.29 -25.35
CA GLN A 167 5.28 10.83 -25.39
C GLN A 167 6.63 10.13 -25.42
N VAL A 168 6.74 9.02 -24.68
CA VAL A 168 7.89 8.11 -24.75
C VAL A 168 7.39 6.77 -25.30
N ARG A 169 7.72 6.49 -26.57
CA ARG A 169 7.15 5.36 -27.33
C ARG A 169 7.95 4.07 -27.21
N SER A 170 9.24 4.18 -26.92
CA SER A 170 10.20 3.07 -26.77
C SER A 170 11.27 3.49 -25.75
N GLY A 171 12.06 2.54 -25.29
CA GLY A 171 13.05 2.76 -24.23
C GLY A 171 12.47 2.54 -22.83
N HIS A 172 13.37 2.19 -21.92
CA HIS A 172 13.10 1.92 -20.50
C HIS A 172 13.40 3.12 -19.61
N TYR A 173 14.15 4.08 -20.13
CA TYR A 173 14.46 5.31 -19.42
C TYR A 173 14.72 6.45 -20.37
N VAL A 174 14.63 7.65 -19.81
CA VAL A 174 15.07 8.89 -20.44
C VAL A 174 16.13 9.50 -19.53
N PRO A 175 17.35 9.81 -20.02
CA PRO A 175 18.30 10.63 -19.29
C PRO A 175 17.69 12.01 -19.02
N VAL A 176 17.58 12.38 -17.74
CA VAL A 176 17.01 13.66 -17.32
C VAL A 176 17.97 14.30 -16.33
N LYS A 177 18.38 15.55 -16.59
CA LYS A 177 19.17 16.32 -15.63
C LYS A 177 18.25 17.00 -14.61
N PRO A 178 18.37 16.70 -13.30
CA PRO A 178 17.56 17.35 -12.27
C PRO A 178 17.68 18.88 -12.29
N MET A 179 16.72 19.53 -11.64
CA MET A 179 16.68 20.98 -11.47
C MET A 179 17.02 21.28 -10.01
N PRO A 180 18.21 21.83 -9.72
CA PRO A 180 18.59 22.20 -8.37
C PRO A 180 17.56 23.12 -7.69
N LEU A 181 17.48 23.05 -6.36
CA LEU A 181 16.79 24.06 -5.56
C LEU A 181 17.67 25.29 -5.35
N SER A 182 17.05 26.46 -5.29
CA SER A 182 17.68 27.74 -4.96
C SER A 182 17.94 27.84 -3.45
N LYS A 183 19.17 28.18 -3.05
CA LYS A 183 19.60 28.27 -1.63
C LYS A 183 19.16 27.05 -0.80
N PRO A 184 19.59 25.83 -1.18
CA PRO A 184 19.12 24.61 -0.55
C PRO A 184 19.62 24.52 0.91
N ARG A 185 18.76 24.02 1.79
CA ARG A 185 19.08 23.77 3.20
C ARG A 185 18.60 22.38 3.61
N LEU A 186 19.48 21.62 4.24
CA LEU A 186 19.12 20.34 4.85
C LEU A 186 18.21 20.57 6.06
N VAL A 187 17.06 19.87 6.08
CA VAL A 187 16.11 19.86 7.20
C VAL A 187 16.41 18.68 8.12
N ILE A 188 16.49 17.48 7.55
CA ILE A 188 16.75 16.24 8.29
C ILE A 188 17.36 15.19 7.37
N HIS A 189 18.14 14.27 7.96
CA HIS A 189 18.62 13.06 7.31
C HIS A 189 18.40 11.83 8.19
N SER A 190 18.44 10.65 7.58
CA SER A 190 18.43 9.36 8.30
C SER A 190 19.87 8.85 8.44
N PRO A 191 20.45 8.83 9.66
CA PRO A 191 21.81 8.33 9.89
C PRO A 191 22.00 6.89 9.40
N ALA A 192 20.98 6.05 9.58
CA ALA A 192 21.02 4.65 9.14
C ALA A 192 21.12 4.51 7.62
N VAL A 193 20.36 5.32 6.86
CA VAL A 193 20.38 5.29 5.40
C VAL A 193 21.68 5.91 4.85
N ALA A 194 22.19 6.96 5.49
CA ALA A 194 23.50 7.51 5.16
C ALA A 194 24.61 6.46 5.34
N ALA A 195 24.59 5.72 6.46
CA ALA A 195 25.52 4.64 6.72
C ALA A 195 25.39 3.48 5.71
N ASP A 196 24.17 3.09 5.32
CA ASP A 196 23.94 2.07 4.28
C ASP A 196 24.52 2.48 2.90
N LEU A 197 24.61 3.78 2.61
CA LEU A 197 25.28 4.33 1.43
C LEU A 197 26.79 4.56 1.63
N GLY A 198 27.29 4.34 2.85
CA GLY A 198 28.67 4.60 3.24
C GLY A 198 29.04 6.09 3.30
N ILE A 199 28.05 6.95 3.56
CA ILE A 199 28.21 8.40 3.75
C ILE A 199 28.40 8.68 5.25
N SER A 200 29.43 9.45 5.60
CA SER A 200 29.71 9.79 7.01
C SER A 200 28.83 10.94 7.53
N GLU A 201 28.62 11.00 8.85
CA GLU A 201 27.88 12.10 9.50
C GLU A 201 28.52 13.48 9.30
N ASP A 202 29.84 13.54 9.10
CA ASP A 202 30.52 14.80 8.80
C ASP A 202 30.29 15.22 7.34
N GLU A 203 30.25 14.26 6.41
CA GLU A 203 29.94 14.54 5.00
C GLU A 203 28.52 15.06 4.81
N VAL A 204 27.55 14.53 5.56
CA VAL A 204 26.14 14.98 5.51
C VAL A 204 26.01 16.48 5.82
N LYS A 205 26.90 17.04 6.64
CA LYS A 205 26.87 18.46 7.04
C LYS A 205 27.50 19.39 6.01
N THR A 206 28.07 18.86 4.94
CA THR A 206 28.75 19.68 3.92
C THR A 206 27.75 20.33 2.95
N ASP A 207 28.14 21.47 2.39
CA ASP A 207 27.41 22.10 1.28
C ASP A 207 27.35 21.19 0.05
N ARG A 208 28.35 20.32 -0.13
CA ARG A 208 28.43 19.37 -1.24
C ARG A 208 27.31 18.34 -1.19
N PHE A 209 27.08 17.74 -0.02
CA PHE A 209 25.98 16.81 0.21
C PHE A 209 24.63 17.48 -0.07
N THR A 210 24.41 18.66 0.53
CA THR A 210 23.16 19.41 0.36
C THR A 210 22.94 19.80 -1.11
N ALA A 211 23.97 20.26 -1.81
CA ALA A 211 23.89 20.61 -3.23
C ALA A 211 23.50 19.38 -4.08
N PHE A 212 24.18 18.24 -3.91
CA PHE A 212 23.89 17.02 -4.67
C PHE A 212 22.44 16.55 -4.49
N PHE A 213 22.00 16.39 -3.24
CA PHE A 213 20.65 15.92 -2.94
C PHE A 213 19.56 16.99 -3.12
N SER A 214 19.95 18.24 -3.42
CA SER A 214 19.03 19.28 -3.90
C SER A 214 18.85 19.30 -5.42
N GLY A 215 19.54 18.41 -6.17
CA GLY A 215 19.43 18.28 -7.62
C GLY A 215 20.67 18.76 -8.41
N ASP A 216 21.73 19.21 -7.74
CA ASP A 216 23.00 19.57 -8.40
C ASP A 216 23.88 18.30 -8.57
N ILE A 217 23.49 17.45 -9.51
CA ILE A 217 24.12 16.13 -9.72
C ILE A 217 25.61 16.22 -10.10
N ASP A 218 26.04 17.34 -10.70
CA ASP A 218 27.43 17.54 -11.13
C ASP A 218 28.42 17.67 -9.94
N ARG A 219 27.92 17.68 -8.69
CA ARG A 219 28.75 17.69 -7.47
C ARG A 219 29.46 16.38 -7.18
N VAL A 220 29.02 15.30 -7.82
CA VAL A 220 29.60 13.96 -7.67
C VAL A 220 29.85 13.39 -9.06
N ASP A 221 31.12 13.30 -9.43
CA ASP A 221 31.53 12.71 -10.70
C ASP A 221 31.09 11.24 -10.79
N GLY A 222 30.82 10.77 -12.01
CA GLY A 222 30.43 9.38 -12.27
C GLY A 222 28.93 9.10 -12.08
N MET A 223 28.20 9.90 -11.31
CA MET A 223 26.75 9.71 -11.14
C MET A 223 25.97 10.05 -12.41
N ARG A 224 24.92 9.27 -12.71
CA ARG A 224 24.03 9.49 -13.85
C ARG A 224 22.58 9.49 -13.40
N SER A 225 21.75 10.27 -14.08
CA SER A 225 20.33 10.42 -13.73
C SER A 225 19.37 10.08 -14.86
N TRP A 226 18.23 9.53 -14.48
CA TRP A 226 17.18 9.11 -15.39
C TRP A 226 15.78 9.22 -14.77
N ALA A 227 14.79 9.19 -15.64
CA ALA A 227 13.38 9.01 -15.32
C ALA A 227 12.82 7.86 -16.16
N THR A 228 11.86 7.11 -15.64
CA THR A 228 11.33 5.92 -16.33
C THR A 228 9.86 6.10 -16.75
N PRO A 229 9.44 5.51 -17.88
CA PRO A 229 8.03 5.36 -18.22
C PRO A 229 7.45 4.13 -17.50
N TYR A 230 6.17 4.20 -17.13
CA TYR A 230 5.41 3.06 -16.61
C TYR A 230 3.92 3.22 -16.95
N ALA A 231 3.17 2.12 -16.94
CA ALA A 231 1.73 2.11 -17.16
C ALA A 231 0.96 2.25 -15.84
N LEU A 232 -0.27 2.77 -15.94
CA LEU A 232 -1.23 2.85 -14.85
C LEU A 232 -2.30 1.77 -15.02
N SER A 233 -2.52 0.98 -13.98
CA SER A 233 -3.69 0.12 -13.80
C SER A 233 -4.30 0.39 -12.43
N ILE A 234 -5.63 0.51 -12.39
CA ILE A 234 -6.38 0.75 -11.15
C ILE A 234 -7.26 -0.48 -10.93
N MET A 235 -7.08 -1.17 -9.81
CA MET A 235 -7.82 -2.41 -9.51
C MET A 235 -7.76 -3.47 -10.63
N GLY A 236 -6.61 -3.58 -11.30
CA GLY A 236 -6.42 -4.50 -12.41
C GLY A 236 -6.79 -3.94 -13.79
N ASP A 237 -7.53 -2.84 -13.83
CA ASP A 237 -8.03 -2.26 -15.08
C ASP A 237 -7.02 -1.29 -15.72
N PRO A 238 -6.55 -1.57 -16.96
CA PRO A 238 -5.62 -0.73 -17.69
C PRO A 238 -6.17 0.69 -17.96
N GLN A 239 -5.42 1.71 -17.56
CA GLN A 239 -5.76 3.11 -17.82
C GLN A 239 -4.98 3.66 -19.02
N TYR A 240 -5.70 4.20 -20.01
CA TYR A 240 -5.11 4.85 -21.20
C TYR A 240 -5.55 6.30 -21.35
N HIS A 241 -6.84 6.57 -21.15
CA HIS A 241 -7.48 7.85 -21.43
C HIS A 241 -7.08 8.98 -20.46
N ASN A 242 -6.68 8.61 -19.24
CA ASN A 242 -6.22 9.55 -18.21
C ASN A 242 -4.79 10.08 -18.50
N CYS A 243 -4.11 9.52 -19.50
CA CYS A 243 -2.84 10.04 -20.01
C CYS A 243 -3.08 11.36 -20.75
N PRO A 244 -2.18 12.37 -20.64
CA PRO A 244 -2.30 13.62 -21.41
C PRO A 244 -2.41 13.45 -22.93
N PHE A 245 -1.97 12.31 -23.45
CA PHE A 245 -1.99 11.96 -24.88
C PHE A 245 -3.08 10.94 -25.25
N GLY A 246 -3.89 10.48 -24.28
CA GLY A 246 -4.99 9.55 -24.51
C GLY A 246 -4.59 8.11 -24.88
N ASN A 247 -3.32 7.76 -24.81
CA ASN A 247 -2.78 6.47 -25.30
C ASN A 247 -1.87 5.72 -24.31
N GLY A 248 -1.74 6.21 -23.07
CA GLY A 248 -0.89 5.61 -22.04
C GLY A 248 0.61 5.95 -22.09
N ASN A 249 1.14 6.53 -23.17
CA ASN A 249 2.59 6.79 -23.34
C ASN A 249 3.14 8.05 -22.62
N GLY A 250 2.36 8.62 -21.70
CA GLY A 250 2.70 9.84 -20.95
C GLY A 250 2.80 9.62 -19.44
N TYR A 251 2.69 8.38 -18.99
CA TYR A 251 2.91 8.00 -17.60
C TYR A 251 4.36 7.60 -17.37
N GLY A 252 4.83 7.86 -16.15
CA GLY A 252 6.22 7.70 -15.76
C GLY A 252 6.55 8.59 -14.58
N ASP A 253 7.82 8.66 -14.24
CA ASP A 253 8.34 9.47 -13.13
C ASP A 253 8.14 10.97 -13.38
N GLY A 254 6.96 11.51 -13.06
CA GLY A 254 6.58 12.88 -13.40
C GLY A 254 7.17 13.99 -12.52
N ARG A 255 7.65 13.62 -11.34
CA ARG A 255 8.34 14.51 -10.38
C ARG A 255 9.43 13.77 -9.61
N ALA A 256 9.88 12.65 -10.15
CA ALA A 256 10.91 11.82 -9.57
C ALA A 256 12.04 11.68 -10.57
N ILE A 257 13.28 11.71 -10.11
CA ILE A 257 14.46 11.50 -10.95
C ILE A 257 15.42 10.63 -10.16
N SER A 258 15.75 9.46 -10.68
CA SER A 258 16.82 8.64 -10.11
C SER A 258 18.14 9.33 -10.40
N VAL A 259 18.99 9.47 -9.38
CA VAL A 259 20.29 10.18 -9.45
C VAL A 259 21.47 9.23 -9.34
N GLY A 260 21.22 7.95 -9.61
CA GLY A 260 22.21 6.91 -9.66
C GLY A 260 21.91 5.77 -8.70
N GLU A 261 22.74 4.75 -8.84
CA GLU A 261 22.75 3.57 -8.01
C GLU A 261 24.18 3.25 -7.63
N VAL A 262 24.35 2.69 -6.44
CA VAL A 262 25.66 2.37 -5.87
C VAL A 262 25.68 0.95 -5.34
N VAL A 263 26.86 0.35 -5.31
CA VAL A 263 27.09 -0.93 -4.63
C VAL A 263 27.96 -0.69 -3.40
N VAL A 264 27.39 -0.90 -2.22
CA VAL A 264 28.06 -0.75 -0.91
C VAL A 264 27.92 -2.07 -0.17
N ASP A 265 29.04 -2.67 0.23
CA ASP A 265 29.09 -3.97 0.92
C ASP A 265 28.28 -5.08 0.22
N GLY A 266 28.31 -5.09 -1.12
CA GLY A 266 27.56 -6.03 -1.95
C GLY A 266 26.05 -5.76 -2.03
N LYS A 267 25.54 -4.75 -1.33
CA LYS A 267 24.16 -4.26 -1.44
C LYS A 267 24.09 -3.17 -2.49
N ARG A 268 23.08 -3.28 -3.34
CA ARG A 268 22.84 -2.38 -4.46
C ARG A 268 21.68 -1.45 -4.09
N LEU A 269 21.91 -0.15 -4.12
CA LEU A 269 20.95 0.86 -3.70
C LEU A 269 20.80 1.93 -4.78
N GLU A 270 19.57 2.23 -5.14
CA GLU A 270 19.18 3.31 -6.05
C GLU A 270 18.71 4.52 -5.22
N MET A 271 19.12 5.72 -5.64
CA MET A 271 18.73 6.98 -5.03
C MET A 271 17.80 7.75 -5.98
N GLN A 272 16.64 8.19 -5.48
CA GLN A 272 15.64 8.88 -6.29
C GLN A 272 15.16 10.18 -5.62
N LEU A 273 15.38 11.31 -6.28
CA LEU A 273 14.94 12.64 -5.84
C LEU A 273 13.47 12.83 -6.17
N LYS A 274 12.61 12.94 -5.16
CA LYS A 274 11.20 13.35 -5.35
C LYS A 274 11.10 14.87 -5.20
N GLY A 275 10.64 15.55 -6.25
CA GLY A 275 10.71 17.01 -6.40
C GLY A 275 11.92 17.49 -7.21
N GLY A 276 12.66 16.57 -7.85
CA GLY A 276 13.88 16.84 -8.61
C GLY A 276 13.69 17.67 -9.88
N GLY A 277 12.47 18.08 -10.23
CA GLY A 277 12.17 18.92 -11.38
C GLY A 277 11.36 18.21 -12.46
N GLN A 278 11.19 18.90 -13.59
CA GLN A 278 10.36 18.43 -14.70
C GLN A 278 11.03 17.30 -15.48
N THR A 279 10.21 16.35 -15.92
CA THR A 279 10.57 15.20 -16.76
C THR A 279 9.59 15.12 -17.94
N PRO A 280 9.79 14.21 -18.92
CA PRO A 280 8.81 13.99 -19.98
C PRO A 280 7.43 13.55 -19.47
N PHE A 281 7.38 13.04 -18.23
CA PHE A 281 6.21 12.44 -17.60
C PHE A 281 5.49 13.39 -16.62
N CYS A 282 5.84 14.68 -16.58
CA CYS A 282 5.29 15.63 -15.60
C CYS A 282 3.80 15.94 -15.79
N ARG A 283 3.17 15.54 -16.91
CA ARG A 283 1.72 15.70 -17.17
C ARG A 283 1.19 17.13 -16.93
N ARG A 284 1.98 18.14 -17.32
CA ARG A 284 1.75 19.60 -17.13
C ARG A 284 1.97 20.13 -15.70
N ALA A 285 2.45 19.30 -14.77
CA ALA A 285 2.89 19.75 -13.46
C ALA A 285 4.31 20.37 -13.50
N ASP A 286 4.69 21.01 -12.41
CA ASP A 286 5.97 21.69 -12.23
C ASP A 286 7.15 20.75 -11.90
N GLY A 287 6.89 19.47 -11.60
CA GLY A 287 7.92 18.51 -11.20
C GLY A 287 8.49 18.73 -9.79
N ARG A 288 7.88 19.61 -8.98
CA ARG A 288 8.31 19.96 -7.62
C ARG A 288 7.47 19.26 -6.55
N ALA A 289 8.12 18.95 -5.43
CA ALA A 289 7.45 18.59 -4.17
C ALA A 289 7.53 19.78 -3.21
N VAL A 290 6.68 19.78 -2.18
CA VAL A 290 6.61 20.85 -1.18
C VAL A 290 6.97 20.33 0.21
N LEU A 291 7.44 21.22 1.08
CA LEU A 291 7.95 20.88 2.42
C LEU A 291 6.99 19.98 3.21
N ARG A 292 5.68 20.28 3.25
CA ARG A 292 4.71 19.43 3.97
C ARG A 292 4.71 17.98 3.48
N SER A 293 4.69 17.79 2.16
CA SER A 293 4.65 16.45 1.56
C SER A 293 5.94 15.69 1.78
N SER A 294 7.07 16.42 1.75
CA SER A 294 8.39 15.87 1.98
C SER A 294 8.60 15.43 3.42
N ILE A 295 8.14 16.22 4.42
CA ILE A 295 8.20 15.85 5.85
C ILE A 295 7.37 14.60 6.11
N ARG A 296 6.14 14.59 5.59
CA ARG A 296 5.22 13.45 5.72
C ARG A 296 5.84 12.17 5.17
N GLU A 297 6.40 12.23 3.97
CA GLU A 297 7.03 11.07 3.33
C GLU A 297 8.30 10.62 4.06
N PHE A 298 9.15 11.54 4.50
CA PHE A 298 10.37 11.21 5.23
C PHE A 298 10.03 10.45 6.53
N LEU A 299 9.16 11.03 7.36
CA LEU A 299 8.77 10.44 8.64
C LEU A 299 8.01 9.12 8.46
N ALA A 300 7.08 9.05 7.51
CA ALA A 300 6.30 7.84 7.25
C ALA A 300 7.15 6.69 6.70
N SER A 301 8.14 6.98 5.84
CA SER A 301 9.06 5.97 5.31
C SER A 301 9.90 5.34 6.42
N GLU A 302 10.53 6.17 7.24
CA GLU A 302 11.41 5.68 8.31
C GLU A 302 10.63 5.01 9.45
N ALA A 303 9.44 5.53 9.79
CA ALA A 303 8.54 4.88 10.74
C ALA A 303 8.07 3.51 10.23
N MET A 304 7.70 3.37 8.96
CA MET A 304 7.29 2.07 8.39
C MET A 304 8.41 1.03 8.45
N TYR A 305 9.65 1.44 8.19
CA TYR A 305 10.82 0.57 8.38
C TYR A 305 10.94 0.08 9.83
N ARG A 306 10.81 0.99 10.81
CA ARG A 306 10.88 0.67 12.25
C ARG A 306 9.66 -0.11 12.76
N LEU A 307 8.52 0.05 12.11
CA LEU A 307 7.33 -0.78 12.30
C LEU A 307 7.51 -2.19 11.72
N GLY A 308 8.60 -2.49 11.00
CA GLY A 308 8.85 -3.80 10.39
C GLY A 308 7.94 -4.07 9.19
N VAL A 309 7.57 -3.02 8.45
CA VAL A 309 6.91 -3.14 7.15
C VAL A 309 7.91 -2.74 6.07
N GLU A 310 8.13 -3.65 5.12
CA GLU A 310 9.00 -3.42 3.97
C GLU A 310 8.60 -2.13 3.22
N THR A 311 9.56 -1.23 3.03
CA THR A 311 9.33 0.12 2.49
C THR A 311 10.57 0.73 1.84
N THR A 312 10.37 1.69 0.93
CA THR A 312 11.42 2.61 0.51
C THR A 312 11.89 3.46 1.68
N ARG A 313 13.19 3.73 1.77
CA ARG A 313 13.80 4.52 2.85
C ARG A 313 13.97 5.98 2.43
N ALA A 314 14.14 6.87 3.39
CA ALA A 314 14.40 8.28 3.13
C ALA A 314 15.79 8.68 3.65
N LEU A 315 16.68 9.12 2.76
CA LEU A 315 18.04 9.56 3.12
C LEU A 315 18.01 10.98 3.70
N SER A 316 17.44 11.92 2.94
CA SER A 316 17.50 13.34 3.27
C SER A 316 16.25 14.09 2.83
N LEU A 317 15.97 15.18 3.52
CA LEU A 317 14.99 16.19 3.16
C LEU A 317 15.70 17.54 3.03
N VAL A 318 15.67 18.11 1.83
CA VAL A 318 16.26 19.43 1.54
C VAL A 318 15.15 20.39 1.13
N VAL A 319 15.12 21.58 1.73
CA VAL A 319 14.15 22.64 1.41
C VAL A 319 14.82 23.78 0.67
N SER A 320 14.08 24.43 -0.24
CA SER A 320 14.52 25.63 -0.93
C SER A 320 14.36 26.86 -0.04
N GLY A 321 15.31 27.78 -0.11
CA GLY A 321 15.23 29.08 0.56
C GLY A 321 14.47 30.15 -0.24
N GLU A 322 14.19 29.89 -1.53
CA GLU A 322 13.60 30.89 -2.44
C GLU A 322 12.50 30.32 -3.34
N ASP A 323 12.57 29.04 -3.72
CA ASP A 323 11.60 28.47 -4.65
C ASP A 323 10.31 28.11 -3.92
N THR A 324 9.21 28.67 -4.39
CA THR A 324 7.86 28.38 -3.92
C THR A 324 6.98 27.92 -5.08
N VAL A 325 5.94 27.16 -4.75
CA VAL A 325 4.91 26.73 -5.72
C VAL A 325 3.54 26.73 -5.06
N ASP A 326 2.53 27.07 -5.86
CA ASP A 326 1.14 26.99 -5.42
C ASP A 326 0.68 25.53 -5.36
N ARG A 327 0.00 25.18 -4.27
CA ARG A 327 -0.65 23.89 -4.12
C ARG A 327 -2.09 24.02 -3.64
N PRO A 328 -2.99 23.14 -4.07
CA PRO A 328 -4.32 23.05 -3.51
C PRO A 328 -4.28 22.77 -2.00
N TRP A 329 -5.11 23.49 -1.26
CA TRP A 329 -5.30 23.32 0.19
C TRP A 329 -6.71 23.66 0.64
N TYR A 330 -6.95 23.47 1.94
CA TYR A 330 -8.24 23.58 2.59
C TYR A 330 -8.33 24.86 3.40
N SER A 331 -9.42 25.58 3.24
CA SER A 331 -9.76 26.70 4.12
C SER A 331 -9.96 26.21 5.57
N PRO A 332 -9.48 26.96 6.57
CA PRO A 332 -9.61 26.61 7.98
C PRO A 332 -11.03 26.92 8.47
N VAL A 333 -12.00 26.12 8.06
CA VAL A 333 -13.38 26.21 8.56
C VAL A 333 -13.47 25.43 9.86
N THR A 334 -13.75 26.13 10.96
CA THR A 334 -13.93 25.54 12.29
C THR A 334 -15.41 25.47 12.65
N GLU A 335 -15.72 24.76 13.74
CA GLU A 335 -17.09 24.71 14.28
C GLU A 335 -17.64 26.11 14.63
N ASP A 336 -16.75 27.01 15.05
CA ASP A 336 -17.03 28.40 15.44
C ASP A 336 -17.01 29.39 14.27
N ASP A 337 -16.92 28.91 13.03
CA ASP A 337 -16.90 29.79 11.86
C ASP A 337 -18.16 30.68 11.83
N PRO A 338 -18.02 32.02 11.77
CA PRO A 338 -19.16 32.95 11.78
C PRO A 338 -20.19 32.66 10.68
N ARG A 339 -19.79 32.01 9.58
CA ARG A 339 -20.68 31.60 8.48
C ARG A 339 -21.59 30.44 8.85
N LEU A 340 -21.25 29.66 9.87
CA LEU A 340 -21.99 28.47 10.32
C LEU A 340 -22.82 28.73 11.58
N LYS A 341 -22.76 29.92 12.18
CA LYS A 341 -23.38 30.23 13.49
C LYS A 341 -24.86 29.84 13.63
N ASP A 342 -25.63 29.92 12.53
CA ASP A 342 -27.08 29.65 12.52
C ASP A 342 -27.40 28.14 12.31
N ILE A 343 -26.40 27.30 12.07
CA ILE A 343 -26.56 25.85 11.90
C ILE A 343 -26.37 25.17 13.27
N PRO A 344 -27.26 24.23 13.69
CA PRO A 344 -27.09 23.48 14.92
C PRO A 344 -25.73 22.77 15.01
N VAL A 345 -25.11 22.74 16.19
CA VAL A 345 -23.77 22.15 16.47
C VAL A 345 -23.61 20.77 15.83
N GLU A 346 -24.53 19.85 16.09
CA GLU A 346 -24.44 18.47 15.56
C GLU A 346 -24.45 18.45 14.02
N ARG A 347 -25.22 19.34 13.40
CA ARG A 347 -25.27 19.47 11.95
C ARG A 347 -24.00 20.13 11.41
N ARG A 348 -23.40 21.11 12.11
CA ARG A 348 -22.09 21.68 11.75
C ARG A 348 -20.99 20.63 11.77
N ARG A 349 -20.92 19.84 12.85
CA ARG A 349 -19.95 18.75 13.00
C ARG A 349 -20.10 17.70 11.91
N ALA A 350 -21.34 17.31 11.60
CA ALA A 350 -21.61 16.38 10.51
C ALA A 350 -21.15 16.95 9.15
N MET A 351 -21.38 18.24 8.90
CA MET A 351 -20.94 18.91 7.67
C MET A 351 -19.42 19.01 7.56
N LEU A 352 -18.72 19.41 8.64
CA LEU A 352 -17.26 19.57 8.64
C LEU A 352 -16.51 18.24 8.48
N ARG A 353 -17.13 17.14 8.89
CA ARG A 353 -16.59 15.78 8.69
C ARG A 353 -16.75 15.25 7.27
N GLN A 354 -17.54 15.91 6.41
CA GLN A 354 -17.70 15.43 5.04
C GLN A 354 -16.43 15.69 4.23
N PRO A 355 -15.88 14.66 3.56
CA PRO A 355 -14.76 14.87 2.67
C PRO A 355 -15.11 15.87 1.57
N ARG A 356 -14.21 16.80 1.31
CA ARG A 356 -14.35 17.82 0.27
C ARG A 356 -13.04 18.01 -0.47
N ASP A 357 -13.12 18.64 -1.63
CA ASP A 357 -11.95 19.03 -2.39
C ASP A 357 -11.32 20.31 -1.82
N PRO A 358 -10.01 20.51 -2.01
CA PRO A 358 -9.34 21.76 -1.72
C PRO A 358 -10.05 22.96 -2.37
N ASP A 359 -10.22 24.04 -1.61
CA ASP A 359 -10.97 25.23 -2.00
C ASP A 359 -10.10 26.49 -2.09
N MET A 360 -8.80 26.37 -1.84
CA MET A 360 -7.83 27.46 -2.00
C MET A 360 -6.50 26.95 -2.55
N LEU A 361 -5.68 27.88 -3.06
CA LEU A 361 -4.27 27.66 -3.31
C LEU A 361 -3.47 28.29 -2.18
N VAL A 362 -2.42 27.60 -1.75
CA VAL A 362 -1.43 28.11 -0.80
C VAL A 362 -0.05 28.01 -1.43
N GLU A 363 0.72 29.08 -1.24
CA GLU A 363 2.12 29.10 -1.61
C GLU A 363 2.93 28.29 -0.59
N GLU A 364 3.77 27.40 -1.08
CA GLU A 364 4.59 26.52 -0.25
C GLU A 364 6.03 26.42 -0.76
N PRO A 365 7.01 26.33 0.16
CA PRO A 365 8.40 26.16 -0.22
C PRO A 365 8.60 24.80 -0.89
N CYS A 366 9.34 24.81 -1.99
CA CYS A 366 9.77 23.60 -2.67
C CYS A 366 10.71 22.80 -1.76
N ALA A 367 10.59 21.48 -1.81
CA ALA A 367 11.47 20.57 -1.11
C ALA A 367 11.76 19.33 -1.96
N ILE A 368 12.86 18.66 -1.64
CA ILE A 368 13.25 17.39 -2.23
C ILE A 368 13.45 16.38 -1.10
N THR A 369 12.79 15.23 -1.23
CA THR A 369 13.09 14.04 -0.41
C THR A 369 13.89 13.06 -1.25
N THR A 370 15.06 12.67 -0.78
CA THR A 370 15.87 11.62 -1.39
C THR A 370 15.39 10.26 -0.90
N ARG A 371 14.75 9.51 -1.78
CA ARG A 371 14.33 8.13 -1.50
C ARG A 371 15.46 7.16 -1.84
N VAL A 372 15.57 6.09 -1.07
CA VAL A 372 16.56 5.03 -1.26
C VAL A 372 15.89 3.66 -1.21
N ALA A 373 16.17 2.82 -2.19
CA ALA A 373 15.67 1.44 -2.25
C ALA A 373 16.59 0.56 -3.09
N PRO A 374 16.53 -0.78 -2.97
CA PRO A 374 17.22 -1.67 -3.90
C PRO A 374 16.81 -1.44 -5.38
N SER A 375 15.55 -1.11 -5.61
CA SER A 375 15.03 -0.65 -6.90
C SER A 375 13.71 0.08 -6.73
N PHE A 376 13.39 0.95 -7.69
CA PHE A 376 12.06 1.56 -7.87
C PHE A 376 11.24 0.91 -9.00
N LEU A 377 11.56 -0.33 -9.38
CA LEU A 377 10.76 -1.10 -10.35
C LEU A 377 9.36 -1.39 -9.81
N ARG A 378 8.38 -1.14 -10.67
CA ARG A 378 6.93 -1.18 -10.36
C ARG A 378 6.25 -2.22 -11.25
N VAL A 379 5.13 -2.76 -10.80
CA VAL A 379 4.26 -3.59 -11.66
C VAL A 379 3.90 -2.83 -12.94
N GLY A 380 3.63 -1.52 -12.83
CA GLY A 380 3.39 -0.63 -13.96
C GLY A 380 4.52 -0.59 -15.01
N HIS A 381 5.79 -0.84 -14.64
CA HIS A 381 6.88 -0.90 -15.62
C HIS A 381 6.70 -2.11 -16.53
N ILE A 382 6.53 -3.30 -15.95
CA ILE A 382 6.37 -4.56 -16.71
C ILE A 382 5.07 -4.51 -17.53
N ASP A 383 3.99 -4.00 -16.94
CA ASP A 383 2.69 -3.80 -17.59
C ASP A 383 2.80 -2.93 -18.85
N LEU A 384 3.59 -1.84 -18.81
CA LEU A 384 3.81 -1.00 -19.99
C LEU A 384 4.36 -1.78 -21.19
N PHE A 385 5.41 -2.58 -20.97
CA PHE A 385 6.05 -3.33 -22.05
C PHE A 385 5.18 -4.50 -22.52
N ALA A 386 4.45 -5.14 -21.60
CA ALA A 386 3.47 -6.16 -21.95
C ALA A 386 2.35 -5.60 -22.86
N ARG A 387 1.86 -4.39 -22.56
CA ARG A 387 0.89 -3.70 -23.43
C ARG A 387 1.47 -3.37 -24.81
N ARG A 388 2.75 -2.99 -24.90
CA ARG A 388 3.41 -2.74 -26.20
C ARG A 388 3.47 -4.02 -27.04
N VAL A 389 3.76 -5.16 -26.41
CA VAL A 389 3.69 -6.48 -27.06
C VAL A 389 2.27 -6.76 -27.55
N ALA A 390 1.26 -6.62 -26.68
CA ALA A 390 -0.14 -6.88 -27.01
C ALA A 390 -0.68 -5.97 -28.13
N ASN A 391 -0.17 -4.74 -28.24
CA ASN A 391 -0.55 -3.76 -29.26
C ASN A 391 0.21 -3.93 -30.59
N GLY A 392 0.87 -5.07 -30.83
CA GLY A 392 1.52 -5.38 -32.09
C GLY A 392 2.89 -4.73 -32.29
N GLY A 393 3.61 -4.42 -31.20
CA GLY A 393 4.94 -3.79 -31.24
C GLY A 393 6.09 -4.66 -31.79
N GLY A 394 5.81 -5.89 -32.21
CA GLY A 394 6.77 -6.80 -32.85
C GLY A 394 7.91 -7.26 -31.94
N ASP A 395 9.01 -7.68 -32.56
CA ASP A 395 10.17 -8.27 -31.86
C ASP A 395 10.82 -7.30 -30.86
N LEU A 396 10.88 -6.00 -31.19
CA LEU A 396 11.44 -4.99 -30.30
C LEU A 396 10.65 -4.87 -28.99
N ALA A 397 9.32 -4.84 -29.06
CA ALA A 397 8.50 -4.75 -27.84
C ALA A 397 8.66 -5.99 -26.96
N ARG A 398 8.83 -7.17 -27.58
CA ARG A 398 9.08 -8.41 -26.85
C ARG A 398 10.47 -8.41 -26.20
N GLU A 399 11.49 -7.93 -26.92
CA GLU A 399 12.84 -7.75 -26.38
C GLU A 399 12.84 -6.79 -25.18
N GLU A 400 12.16 -5.65 -25.28
CA GLU A 400 12.02 -4.70 -24.17
C GLU A 400 11.32 -5.33 -22.95
N LEU A 401 10.24 -6.11 -23.16
CA LEU A 401 9.57 -6.84 -22.09
C LEU A 401 10.50 -7.86 -21.40
N GLU A 402 11.26 -8.63 -22.17
CA GLU A 402 12.19 -9.61 -21.63
C GLU A 402 13.37 -8.93 -20.91
N LYS A 403 13.85 -7.78 -21.41
CA LYS A 403 14.90 -6.98 -20.76
C LYS A 403 14.44 -6.41 -19.42
N ILE A 404 13.27 -5.77 -19.35
CA ILE A 404 12.78 -5.22 -18.09
C ILE A 404 12.48 -6.31 -17.06
N PHE A 405 11.97 -7.47 -17.51
CA PHE A 405 11.75 -8.62 -16.63
C PHE A 405 13.07 -9.17 -16.07
N ASN A 406 14.08 -9.41 -16.93
CA ASN A 406 15.39 -9.85 -16.48
C ASN A 406 16.06 -8.83 -15.55
N HIS A 407 15.89 -7.54 -15.79
CA HIS A 407 16.40 -6.50 -14.90
C HIS A 407 15.66 -6.51 -13.55
N ALA A 408 14.35 -6.75 -13.53
CA ALA A 408 13.62 -6.96 -12.27
C ALA A 408 14.15 -8.16 -11.48
N LEU A 409 14.44 -9.28 -12.14
CA LEU A 409 15.09 -10.42 -11.49
C LEU A 409 16.47 -10.02 -10.93
N PHE A 410 17.29 -9.34 -11.73
CA PHE A 410 18.63 -8.91 -11.32
C PHE A 410 18.59 -8.02 -10.06
N ARG A 411 17.64 -7.08 -9.99
CA ARG A 411 17.53 -6.11 -8.88
C ARG A 411 16.89 -6.68 -7.64
N GLU A 412 15.80 -7.44 -7.79
CA GLU A 412 14.92 -7.80 -6.67
C GLU A 412 14.94 -9.29 -6.32
N TYR A 413 15.38 -10.13 -7.26
CA TYR A 413 15.38 -11.59 -7.15
C TYR A 413 16.73 -12.18 -7.62
N PRO A 414 17.88 -11.76 -7.04
CA PRO A 414 19.20 -12.07 -7.58
C PRO A 414 19.51 -13.57 -7.64
N HIS A 415 18.85 -14.39 -6.81
CA HIS A 415 18.96 -15.84 -6.86
C HIS A 415 18.20 -16.46 -8.05
N LEU A 416 17.04 -15.92 -8.43
CA LEU A 416 16.30 -16.30 -9.64
C LEU A 416 17.01 -15.80 -10.91
N TRP A 417 17.66 -14.64 -10.84
CA TRP A 417 18.46 -14.11 -11.94
C TRP A 417 19.62 -15.06 -12.28
N LYS A 418 20.37 -15.51 -11.26
CA LYS A 418 21.52 -16.44 -11.40
C LYS A 418 21.14 -17.89 -11.72
N ASP A 419 19.87 -18.25 -11.60
CA ASP A 419 19.40 -19.59 -11.91
C ASP A 419 19.48 -19.86 -13.44
N ASP A 420 19.83 -21.06 -13.87
CA ASP A 420 19.94 -21.39 -15.30
C ASP A 420 18.62 -21.86 -15.93
N SER A 421 17.51 -21.79 -15.19
CA SER A 421 16.19 -22.20 -15.70
C SER A 421 15.70 -21.30 -16.84
N PRO A 422 14.88 -21.87 -17.74
CA PRO A 422 14.09 -21.11 -18.72
C PRO A 422 13.28 -19.95 -18.11
N LEU A 423 13.05 -18.88 -18.90
CA LEU A 423 12.40 -17.64 -18.44
C LEU A 423 10.97 -17.85 -17.92
N ASP A 424 10.21 -18.77 -18.50
CA ASP A 424 8.86 -19.15 -18.04
C ASP A 424 8.89 -19.66 -16.59
N LYS A 425 9.87 -20.51 -16.25
CA LYS A 425 10.05 -21.02 -14.88
C LYS A 425 10.50 -19.91 -13.93
N LYS A 426 11.38 -19.01 -14.37
CA LYS A 426 11.78 -17.84 -13.59
C LYS A 426 10.61 -16.89 -13.35
N ALA A 427 9.74 -16.69 -14.35
CA ALA A 427 8.54 -15.85 -14.23
C ALA A 427 7.56 -16.44 -13.21
N TRP A 428 7.33 -17.75 -13.27
CA TRP A 428 6.52 -18.45 -12.26
C TRP A 428 7.11 -18.31 -10.85
N ALA A 429 8.42 -18.54 -10.69
CA ALA A 429 9.09 -18.41 -9.40
C ALA A 429 9.04 -16.97 -8.86
N MET A 430 9.22 -15.97 -9.73
CA MET A 430 9.07 -14.56 -9.36
C MET A 430 7.65 -14.24 -8.92
N LEU A 431 6.62 -14.77 -9.61
CA LEU A 431 5.23 -14.57 -9.19
C LEU A 431 4.98 -15.15 -7.81
N ASP A 432 5.44 -16.37 -7.52
CA ASP A 432 5.26 -16.98 -6.20
C ASP A 432 5.91 -16.14 -5.08
N GLU A 433 7.17 -15.73 -5.27
CA GLU A 433 7.89 -14.92 -4.27
C GLU A 433 7.35 -13.48 -4.16
N PHE A 434 7.02 -12.84 -5.28
CA PHE A 434 6.37 -11.53 -5.28
C PHE A 434 5.04 -11.58 -4.54
N GLY A 435 4.25 -12.63 -4.75
CA GLY A 435 2.98 -12.84 -4.06
C GLY A 435 3.15 -12.89 -2.55
N ASP A 436 4.17 -13.62 -2.07
CA ASP A 436 4.49 -13.71 -0.64
C ASP A 436 4.95 -12.36 -0.09
N ARG A 437 5.83 -11.63 -0.79
CA ARG A 437 6.29 -10.28 -0.38
C ARG A 437 5.15 -9.26 -0.35
N LEU A 438 4.30 -9.26 -1.37
CA LEU A 438 3.13 -8.38 -1.48
C LEU A 438 2.14 -8.66 -0.34
N THR A 439 1.90 -9.94 -0.04
CA THR A 439 1.06 -10.36 1.10
C THR A 439 1.62 -9.83 2.42
N ALA A 440 2.92 -9.96 2.64
CA ALA A 440 3.58 -9.48 3.85
C ALA A 440 3.44 -7.96 4.02
N VAL A 441 3.58 -7.18 2.94
CA VAL A 441 3.38 -5.72 2.96
C VAL A 441 1.96 -5.36 3.37
N VAL A 442 0.93 -5.88 2.68
CA VAL A 442 -0.46 -5.48 2.97
C VAL A 442 -0.96 -6.01 4.31
N CYS A 443 -0.49 -7.17 4.76
CA CYS A 443 -0.74 -7.65 6.12
C CYS A 443 -0.03 -6.79 7.17
N GLY A 444 1.17 -6.28 6.85
CA GLY A 444 1.87 -5.28 7.64
C GLY A 444 1.07 -3.99 7.78
N TRP A 445 0.47 -3.51 6.68
CA TRP A 445 -0.41 -2.33 6.67
C TRP A 445 -1.61 -2.50 7.58
N LEU A 446 -2.32 -3.62 7.43
CA LEU A 446 -3.42 -3.97 8.34
C LEU A 446 -2.94 -4.02 9.78
N ARG A 447 -1.81 -4.67 10.07
CA ARG A 447 -1.30 -4.85 11.44
C ARG A 447 -1.09 -3.53 12.17
N VAL A 448 -0.54 -2.53 11.49
CA VAL A 448 -0.18 -1.23 12.08
C VAL A 448 -1.23 -0.15 11.87
N GLY A 449 -2.38 -0.47 11.26
CA GLY A 449 -3.46 0.51 11.02
C GLY A 449 -3.16 1.48 9.90
N PHE A 450 -2.29 1.13 8.94
CA PHE A 450 -1.91 1.98 7.82
C PHE A 450 -2.84 1.74 6.60
N CYS A 451 -3.21 2.83 5.94
CA CYS A 451 -3.90 2.83 4.65
C CYS A 451 -3.09 3.62 3.62
N GLN A 452 -2.64 2.95 2.56
CA GLN A 452 -1.82 3.58 1.51
C GLN A 452 -2.64 4.58 0.67
N GLY A 453 -3.92 4.27 0.41
CA GLY A 453 -4.91 5.17 -0.20
C GLY A 453 -4.94 5.19 -1.72
N ASN A 454 -3.83 4.95 -2.44
CA ASN A 454 -3.76 5.00 -3.90
C ASN A 454 -2.89 3.85 -4.45
N PHE A 455 -3.27 2.61 -4.15
CA PHE A 455 -2.43 1.42 -4.37
C PHE A 455 -2.60 0.84 -5.77
N ASN A 456 -2.35 1.67 -6.78
CA ASN A 456 -2.35 1.32 -8.20
C ASN A 456 -1.10 0.52 -8.58
N SER A 457 -1.07 -0.01 -9.81
CA SER A 457 0.07 -0.79 -10.30
C SER A 457 1.37 0.02 -10.43
N ASP A 458 1.29 1.33 -10.64
CA ASP A 458 2.45 2.22 -10.61
C ASP A 458 2.96 2.47 -9.20
N ASN A 459 2.15 2.29 -8.15
CA ASN A 459 2.58 2.38 -6.76
C ASN A 459 2.91 1.03 -6.12
N CYS A 460 2.89 -0.05 -6.91
CA CYS A 460 3.21 -1.40 -6.46
C CYS A 460 4.61 -1.79 -6.91
N LEU A 461 5.59 -1.73 -6.01
CA LEU A 461 6.96 -2.17 -6.32
C LEU A 461 7.03 -3.68 -6.51
N VAL A 462 7.67 -4.14 -7.58
CA VAL A 462 7.88 -5.58 -7.83
C VAL A 462 8.76 -6.23 -6.77
N GLY A 463 9.51 -5.43 -5.99
CA GLY A 463 10.26 -5.90 -4.82
C GLY A 463 9.40 -6.18 -3.59
N GLY A 464 8.11 -5.84 -3.60
CA GLY A 464 7.21 -6.00 -2.46
C GLY A 464 7.54 -5.05 -1.31
N ARG A 465 7.51 -3.74 -1.57
CA ARG A 465 7.77 -2.68 -0.59
C ARG A 465 6.71 -1.59 -0.69
N THR A 466 6.43 -0.93 0.43
CA THR A 466 5.63 0.29 0.48
C THR A 466 6.38 1.41 -0.23
N MET A 467 5.68 2.20 -1.04
CA MET A 467 6.22 3.39 -1.68
C MET A 467 5.15 4.47 -1.88
N ASP A 468 5.60 5.65 -2.31
CA ASP A 468 4.78 6.80 -2.68
C ASP A 468 3.80 7.23 -1.59
N TYR A 469 4.37 7.82 -0.54
CA TYR A 469 3.64 8.39 0.57
C TYR A 469 2.96 9.71 0.16
N GLY A 470 1.82 9.60 -0.52
CA GLY A 470 0.95 10.72 -0.89
C GLY A 470 -0.20 10.91 0.11
N PRO A 471 -1.44 10.54 -0.26
CA PRO A 471 -2.59 10.64 0.64
C PRO A 471 -2.77 9.37 1.50
N PHE A 472 -1.67 8.92 2.12
CA PHE A 472 -1.68 7.82 3.08
C PHE A 472 -2.28 8.26 4.42
N GLY A 473 -2.58 7.31 5.31
CA GLY A 473 -2.87 7.63 6.70
C GLY A 473 -2.75 6.44 7.64
N TRP A 474 -2.38 6.72 8.88
CA TRP A 474 -2.66 5.82 10.00
C TRP A 474 -4.05 6.11 10.56
N MET A 475 -4.76 5.04 10.87
CA MET A 475 -6.12 5.09 11.38
C MET A 475 -6.14 5.62 12.81
N ASP A 476 -7.01 6.60 13.04
CA ASP A 476 -7.33 7.09 14.37
C ASP A 476 -8.48 6.23 14.94
N ASP A 477 -9.74 6.64 14.78
CA ASP A 477 -10.88 5.79 15.11
C ASP A 477 -11.07 4.64 14.10
N TYR A 478 -11.41 3.45 14.62
CA TYR A 478 -11.53 2.27 13.78
C TYR A 478 -12.68 2.42 12.76
N ASN A 479 -12.30 2.34 11.49
CA ASN A 479 -13.24 2.33 10.38
C ASN A 479 -12.71 1.39 9.28
N PRO A 480 -13.44 0.31 8.92
CA PRO A 480 -13.00 -0.63 7.89
C PRO A 480 -12.91 0.02 6.50
N PHE A 481 -13.64 1.12 6.30
CA PHE A 481 -13.65 1.93 5.09
C PHE A 481 -12.70 3.14 5.15
N PHE A 482 -11.80 3.20 6.15
CA PHE A 482 -10.85 4.29 6.29
C PHE A 482 -9.96 4.42 5.05
N ALA A 483 -9.91 5.62 4.49
CA ALA A 483 -8.95 6.10 3.51
C ALA A 483 -8.89 7.62 3.61
N LYS A 484 -7.69 8.22 3.59
CA LYS A 484 -7.56 9.69 3.61
C LYS A 484 -7.86 10.31 2.26
N TRP A 485 -7.50 9.65 1.17
CA TRP A 485 -7.76 10.19 -0.16
C TRP A 485 -9.24 10.10 -0.49
N THR A 486 -9.87 11.24 -0.78
CA THR A 486 -11.27 11.29 -1.20
C THR A 486 -11.51 10.52 -2.51
N GLY A 487 -10.49 10.44 -3.36
CA GLY A 487 -10.49 9.67 -4.61
C GLY A 487 -10.32 8.16 -4.46
N SER A 488 -9.94 7.64 -3.28
CA SER A 488 -9.76 6.19 -3.04
C SER A 488 -11.03 5.37 -3.28
N GLY A 489 -12.20 6.03 -3.25
CA GLY A 489 -13.48 5.36 -3.15
C GLY A 489 -13.48 4.32 -2.02
N ARG A 490 -14.23 3.22 -2.23
CA ARG A 490 -14.15 2.07 -1.32
C ARG A 490 -13.04 1.09 -1.67
N HIS A 491 -12.49 1.13 -2.89
CA HIS A 491 -11.61 0.05 -3.38
C HIS A 491 -10.22 0.07 -2.73
N PHE A 492 -9.68 1.23 -2.34
CA PHE A 492 -8.43 1.35 -1.58
C PHE A 492 -8.62 1.58 -0.09
N ALA A 493 -9.81 1.35 0.44
CA ALA A 493 -10.05 1.46 1.87
C ALA A 493 -9.26 0.42 2.68
N PHE A 494 -9.03 0.70 3.96
CA PHE A 494 -8.21 -0.08 4.86
C PHE A 494 -8.41 -1.60 4.75
N MET A 495 -9.65 -2.09 4.90
CA MET A 495 -9.96 -3.53 4.83
C MET A 495 -9.93 -4.11 3.41
N ASN A 496 -9.88 -3.27 2.38
CA ASN A 496 -9.84 -3.68 0.97
C ASN A 496 -8.42 -3.72 0.40
N GLN A 497 -7.40 -3.29 1.15
CA GLN A 497 -6.00 -3.33 0.72
C GLN A 497 -5.52 -4.73 0.29
N PRO A 498 -5.93 -5.85 0.92
CA PRO A 498 -5.61 -7.20 0.40
C PRO A 498 -6.21 -7.47 -0.99
N GLY A 499 -7.42 -6.98 -1.25
CA GLY A 499 -8.06 -7.08 -2.57
C GLY A 499 -7.34 -6.23 -3.63
N ALA A 500 -6.91 -5.02 -3.26
CA ALA A 500 -6.06 -4.18 -4.13
C ALA A 500 -4.70 -4.84 -4.43
N ALA A 501 -4.10 -5.51 -3.44
CA ALA A 501 -2.89 -6.31 -3.63
C ALA A 501 -3.12 -7.43 -4.66
N LEU A 502 -4.21 -8.19 -4.52
CA LEU A 502 -4.55 -9.25 -5.47
C LEU A 502 -4.77 -8.69 -6.89
N ALA A 503 -5.37 -7.51 -7.01
CA ALA A 503 -5.56 -6.85 -8.31
C ALA A 503 -4.22 -6.45 -8.96
N ASN A 504 -3.27 -5.90 -8.19
CA ASN A 504 -1.92 -5.60 -8.67
C ASN A 504 -1.13 -6.88 -9.03
N PHE A 505 -1.31 -7.95 -8.25
CA PHE A 505 -0.76 -9.26 -8.56
C PHE A 505 -1.29 -9.79 -9.89
N HIS A 506 -2.61 -9.70 -10.10
CA HIS A 506 -3.23 -10.05 -11.37
C HIS A 506 -2.65 -9.24 -12.54
N THR A 507 -2.49 -7.92 -12.40
CA THR A 507 -1.82 -7.10 -13.43
C THR A 507 -0.42 -7.63 -13.75
N LEU A 508 0.41 -7.95 -12.74
CA LEU A 508 1.74 -8.49 -12.98
C LEU A 508 1.68 -9.86 -13.68
N ALA A 509 0.84 -10.78 -13.20
CA ALA A 509 0.70 -12.12 -13.77
C ALA A 509 0.31 -12.06 -15.25
N GLN A 510 -0.69 -11.23 -15.59
CA GLN A 510 -1.11 -11.02 -16.98
C GLN A 510 0.00 -10.36 -17.82
N SER A 511 0.78 -9.44 -17.22
CA SER A 511 1.91 -8.80 -17.91
C SER A 511 3.03 -9.79 -18.23
N LEU A 512 3.16 -10.86 -17.45
CA LEU A 512 4.14 -11.93 -17.67
C LEU A 512 3.59 -13.09 -18.52
N ALA A 513 2.31 -13.08 -18.91
CA ALA A 513 1.73 -14.11 -19.76
C ALA A 513 2.55 -14.39 -21.05
N PRO A 514 3.07 -13.38 -21.78
CA PRO A 514 3.92 -13.62 -22.95
C PRO A 514 5.24 -14.34 -22.66
N ILE A 515 5.71 -14.33 -21.40
CA ILE A 515 6.93 -15.01 -20.93
C ILE A 515 6.58 -16.40 -20.37
N LEU A 516 5.44 -16.54 -19.70
CA LEU A 516 4.97 -17.80 -19.10
C LEU A 516 4.63 -18.87 -20.16
N GLY A 517 4.22 -18.46 -21.36
CA GLY A 517 4.00 -19.39 -22.46
C GLY A 517 3.36 -18.72 -23.68
N ASP A 518 3.35 -19.45 -24.79
CA ASP A 518 2.77 -18.96 -26.04
C ASP A 518 1.23 -18.96 -26.01
N GLY A 519 0.64 -17.83 -26.43
CA GLY A 519 -0.79 -17.70 -26.63
C GLY A 519 -1.61 -18.02 -25.38
N GLU A 520 -2.61 -18.89 -25.53
CA GLU A 520 -3.53 -19.25 -24.43
C GLU A 520 -2.81 -19.91 -23.24
N LYS A 521 -1.71 -20.64 -23.45
CA LYS A 521 -0.97 -21.30 -22.37
C LYS A 521 -0.39 -20.31 -21.36
N GLY A 522 0.11 -19.16 -21.84
CA GLY A 522 0.63 -18.11 -20.98
C GLY A 522 -0.48 -17.48 -20.12
N ASN A 523 -1.66 -17.27 -20.70
CA ASN A 523 -2.82 -16.75 -20.00
C ASN A 523 -3.37 -17.74 -18.96
N GLU A 524 -3.42 -19.03 -19.29
CA GLU A 524 -3.82 -20.09 -18.35
C GLU A 524 -2.87 -20.16 -17.15
N ALA A 525 -1.55 -20.08 -17.40
CA ALA A 525 -0.56 -20.04 -16.32
C ALA A 525 -0.68 -18.79 -15.45
N ALA A 526 -0.91 -17.62 -16.04
CA ALA A 526 -1.14 -16.38 -15.28
C ALA A 526 -2.38 -16.50 -14.38
N GLU A 527 -3.48 -17.04 -14.90
CA GLU A 527 -4.72 -17.26 -14.16
C GLU A 527 -4.53 -18.28 -13.02
N GLU A 528 -3.81 -19.37 -13.26
CA GLU A 528 -3.46 -20.35 -12.23
C GLU A 528 -2.68 -19.69 -11.06
N ALA A 529 -1.69 -18.86 -11.38
CA ALA A 529 -0.92 -18.14 -10.37
C ALA A 529 -1.80 -17.22 -9.52
N VAL A 530 -2.75 -16.49 -10.15
CA VAL A 530 -3.70 -15.60 -9.45
C VAL A 530 -4.60 -16.38 -8.50
N GLN A 531 -5.13 -17.53 -8.94
CA GLN A 531 -6.01 -18.37 -8.12
C GLN A 531 -5.30 -18.92 -6.88
N LEU A 532 -4.05 -19.37 -7.04
CA LEU A 532 -3.21 -19.81 -5.91
C LEU A 532 -2.95 -18.65 -4.94
N MET A 533 -2.67 -17.47 -5.46
CA MET A 533 -2.34 -16.30 -4.66
C MET A 533 -3.53 -15.71 -3.89
N ALA A 534 -4.72 -15.73 -4.47
CA ALA A 534 -5.94 -15.25 -3.82
C ALA A 534 -6.17 -15.97 -2.48
N GLY A 535 -6.02 -17.30 -2.46
CA GLY A 535 -6.16 -18.08 -1.23
C GLY A 535 -5.08 -17.78 -0.19
N LYS A 536 -3.84 -17.50 -0.62
CA LYS A 536 -2.73 -17.13 0.28
C LYS A 536 -2.98 -15.77 0.94
N ILE A 537 -3.30 -14.73 0.16
CA ILE A 537 -3.57 -13.37 0.67
C ILE A 537 -4.73 -13.39 1.66
N GLN A 538 -5.84 -14.07 1.32
CA GLN A 538 -7.02 -14.11 2.17
C GLN A 538 -6.73 -14.72 3.54
N ARG A 539 -6.01 -15.86 3.58
CA ARG A 539 -5.63 -16.51 4.85
C ARG A 539 -4.70 -15.61 5.67
N ALA A 540 -3.67 -15.04 5.06
CA ALA A 540 -2.73 -14.17 5.75
C ALA A 540 -3.41 -12.92 6.32
N ALA A 541 -4.33 -12.31 5.59
CA ALA A 541 -5.11 -11.16 6.06
C ALA A 541 -5.98 -11.51 7.28
N MET A 542 -6.54 -12.72 7.34
CA MET A 542 -7.26 -13.20 8.53
C MET A 542 -6.31 -13.43 9.73
N ASP A 543 -5.11 -13.94 9.48
CA ASP A 543 -4.11 -14.22 10.51
C ASP A 543 -3.53 -12.95 11.16
N VAL A 544 -3.67 -11.78 10.52
CA VAL A 544 -3.33 -10.48 11.14
C VAL A 544 -4.09 -10.30 12.45
N TRP A 545 -5.40 -10.54 12.43
CA TRP A 545 -6.25 -10.37 13.62
C TRP A 545 -5.91 -11.38 14.71
N ARG A 546 -5.57 -12.61 14.31
CA ARG A 546 -5.09 -13.65 15.23
C ARG A 546 -3.89 -13.16 16.04
N VAL A 547 -2.87 -12.66 15.36
CA VAL A 547 -1.65 -12.18 16.02
C VAL A 547 -1.89 -10.91 16.83
N LYS A 548 -2.66 -9.95 16.30
CA LYS A 548 -2.98 -8.71 17.04
C LYS A 548 -3.75 -8.94 18.34
N LEU A 549 -4.52 -10.03 18.41
CA LEU A 549 -5.26 -10.48 19.60
C LEU A 549 -4.41 -11.36 20.54
N GLY A 550 -3.12 -11.57 20.25
CA GLY A 550 -2.20 -12.31 21.12
C GLY A 550 -2.26 -13.84 20.96
N PHE A 551 -3.04 -14.35 20.00
CA PHE A 551 -3.06 -15.78 19.70
C PHE A 551 -1.78 -16.20 18.96
N PRO A 552 -1.27 -17.43 19.15
CA PRO A 552 -0.07 -17.91 18.46
C PRO A 552 -0.20 -17.84 16.94
N ALA A 553 0.84 -17.37 16.25
CA ALA A 553 0.83 -17.17 14.80
C ALA A 553 0.63 -18.48 13.99
N THR A 554 1.04 -19.63 14.54
CA THR A 554 0.78 -20.92 13.91
C THR A 554 -0.67 -21.34 14.18
N PRO A 555 -1.51 -21.51 13.13
CA PRO A 555 -2.88 -21.96 13.32
C PRO A 555 -2.89 -23.37 13.90
N SER A 556 -3.47 -23.53 15.10
CA SER A 556 -3.74 -24.82 15.75
C SER A 556 -4.91 -25.59 15.10
N GLY A 557 -5.47 -25.06 13.99
CA GLY A 557 -6.81 -25.43 13.49
C GLY A 557 -7.96 -24.76 14.26
N SER A 558 -7.64 -23.96 15.28
CA SER A 558 -8.63 -23.26 16.10
C SER A 558 -9.21 -22.03 15.42
N VAL A 559 -10.53 -21.88 15.58
CA VAL A 559 -11.32 -20.74 15.13
C VAL A 559 -11.55 -19.69 16.22
N ALA A 560 -10.93 -19.84 17.40
CA ALA A 560 -11.16 -18.96 18.55
C ALA A 560 -10.85 -17.49 18.24
N ALA A 561 -9.70 -17.22 17.64
CA ALA A 561 -9.32 -15.87 17.22
C ALA A 561 -10.33 -15.23 16.25
N ALA A 562 -10.81 -16.01 15.27
CA ALA A 562 -11.80 -15.54 14.31
C ALA A 562 -13.14 -15.19 14.99
N ARG A 563 -13.58 -16.00 15.96
CA ARG A 563 -14.81 -15.73 16.74
C ARG A 563 -14.69 -14.49 17.63
N VAL A 564 -13.52 -14.25 18.21
CA VAL A 564 -13.26 -13.02 18.99
C VAL A 564 -13.31 -11.81 18.05
N TRP A 565 -12.63 -11.88 16.91
CA TRP A 565 -12.62 -10.80 15.93
C TRP A 565 -14.01 -10.48 15.37
N GLU A 566 -14.80 -11.49 15.02
CA GLU A 566 -16.18 -11.34 14.51
C GLU A 566 -17.08 -10.51 15.43
N LYS A 567 -16.87 -10.61 16.75
CA LYS A 567 -17.61 -9.82 17.74
C LYS A 567 -16.94 -8.48 18.06
N LEU A 568 -15.61 -8.44 18.04
CA LEU A 568 -14.85 -7.25 18.39
C LEU A 568 -14.96 -6.15 17.33
N GLU A 569 -14.92 -6.54 16.05
CA GLU A 569 -14.84 -5.61 14.93
C GLU A 569 -16.04 -4.65 14.85
N PRO A 570 -17.30 -5.11 14.94
CA PRO A 570 -18.47 -4.23 15.00
C PRO A 570 -18.48 -3.35 16.25
N LEU A 571 -18.02 -3.88 17.39
CA LEU A 571 -17.96 -3.13 18.64
C LEU A 571 -16.96 -1.97 18.55
N MET A 572 -15.77 -2.22 18.00
CA MET A 572 -14.75 -1.17 17.76
C MET A 572 -15.28 -0.08 16.82
N LEU A 573 -16.01 -0.47 15.77
CA LEU A 573 -16.60 0.46 14.81
C LEU A 573 -17.68 1.33 15.48
N ASN A 574 -18.62 0.71 16.18
CA ASN A 574 -19.75 1.41 16.78
C ASN A 574 -19.31 2.29 17.96
N ALA A 575 -18.37 1.82 18.77
CA ALA A 575 -17.83 2.56 19.91
C ALA A 575 -16.76 3.60 19.53
N LYS A 576 -16.36 3.67 18.25
CA LYS A 576 -15.27 4.52 17.75
C LYS A 576 -14.00 4.32 18.57
N ALA A 577 -13.54 3.07 18.65
CA ALA A 577 -12.30 2.74 19.32
C ALA A 577 -11.11 3.31 18.55
N ASP A 578 -10.16 3.94 19.24
CA ASP A 578 -8.87 4.29 18.67
C ASP A 578 -8.08 3.02 18.35
N TYR A 579 -7.69 2.84 17.09
CA TYR A 579 -7.09 1.60 16.60
C TYR A 579 -5.81 1.24 17.36
N THR A 580 -4.89 2.20 17.47
CA THR A 580 -3.55 1.94 18.04
C THR A 580 -3.64 1.78 19.55
N VAL A 581 -4.36 2.67 20.24
CA VAL A 581 -4.50 2.63 21.70
C VAL A 581 -5.24 1.36 22.12
N PHE A 582 -6.36 1.01 21.47
CA PHE A 582 -7.12 -0.19 21.82
C PHE A 582 -6.27 -1.45 21.75
N PHE A 583 -5.61 -1.69 20.62
CA PHE A 583 -4.79 -2.90 20.44
C PHE A 583 -3.55 -2.91 21.35
N ARG A 584 -2.97 -1.75 21.66
CA ARG A 584 -1.85 -1.67 22.62
C ARG A 584 -2.28 -2.05 24.03
N GLN A 585 -3.47 -1.62 24.45
CA GLN A 585 -3.99 -1.85 25.81
C GLN A 585 -4.41 -3.30 26.09
N LEU A 586 -4.57 -4.13 25.06
CA LEU A 586 -4.75 -5.58 25.23
C LEU A 586 -3.61 -6.20 26.05
N ALA A 587 -2.36 -5.72 25.93
CA ALA A 587 -1.24 -6.23 26.70
C ALA A 587 -1.45 -6.05 28.22
N ALA A 588 -1.94 -4.89 28.64
CA ALA A 588 -2.25 -4.61 30.04
C ALA A 588 -3.43 -5.47 30.53
N ALA A 589 -4.45 -5.68 29.70
CA ALA A 589 -5.60 -6.50 30.04
C ALA A 589 -5.24 -8.00 30.22
N VAL A 590 -4.24 -8.51 29.49
CA VAL A 590 -3.73 -9.89 29.64
C VAL A 590 -2.98 -10.08 30.96
N GLU A 591 -2.28 -9.06 31.45
CA GLU A 591 -1.45 -9.13 32.66
C GLU A 591 -2.26 -9.09 33.96
N LEU A 592 -3.54 -8.74 33.89
CA LEU A 592 -4.43 -8.77 35.04
C LEU A 592 -4.67 -10.21 35.55
N PRO A 593 -4.92 -10.40 36.85
CA PRO A 593 -5.30 -11.70 37.40
C PRO A 593 -6.63 -12.20 36.83
N ALA A 594 -6.87 -13.52 36.88
CA ALA A 594 -8.11 -14.11 36.35
C ALA A 594 -9.36 -13.57 37.05
N GLU A 595 -9.22 -13.23 38.33
CA GLU A 595 -10.26 -12.71 39.23
C GLU A 595 -10.41 -11.18 39.19
N ALA A 596 -9.74 -10.49 38.26
CA ALA A 596 -9.87 -9.05 38.10
C ALA A 596 -11.35 -8.62 37.98
N THR A 597 -11.69 -7.55 38.69
CA THR A 597 -13.01 -6.93 38.67
C THR A 597 -13.34 -6.35 37.29
N ASP A 598 -14.62 -6.05 37.07
CA ASP A 598 -15.09 -5.46 35.80
C ASP A 598 -14.40 -4.11 35.55
N GLU A 599 -14.24 -3.30 36.60
CA GLU A 599 -13.55 -2.03 36.57
C GLU A 599 -12.05 -2.18 36.27
N GLU A 600 -11.37 -3.14 36.90
CA GLU A 600 -9.94 -3.40 36.62
C GLU A 600 -9.71 -3.85 35.18
N LEU A 601 -10.60 -4.71 34.64
CA LEU A 601 -10.47 -5.22 33.28
C LEU A 601 -10.75 -4.15 32.21
N LEU A 602 -11.61 -3.18 32.50
CA LEU A 602 -11.93 -2.08 31.60
C LEU A 602 -10.98 -0.87 31.74
N ALA A 603 -10.32 -0.70 32.89
CA ALA A 603 -9.47 0.46 33.17
C ALA A 603 -8.41 0.74 32.08
N PRO A 604 -7.72 -0.25 31.48
CA PRO A 604 -6.76 0.00 30.40
C PRO A 604 -7.37 0.67 29.17
N PHE A 605 -8.67 0.49 28.92
CA PHE A 605 -9.36 0.97 27.73
C PHE A 605 -10.08 2.32 27.93
N ALA A 606 -9.96 2.95 29.10
CA ALA A 606 -10.70 4.19 29.41
C ALA A 606 -10.46 5.31 28.39
N GLU A 607 -9.22 5.43 27.88
CA GLU A 607 -8.84 6.42 26.87
C GLU A 607 -8.82 5.87 25.43
N ALA A 608 -9.31 4.64 25.23
CA ALA A 608 -9.27 3.97 23.92
C ALA A 608 -10.49 4.28 23.05
N PHE A 609 -11.44 5.12 23.48
CA PHE A 609 -12.67 5.39 22.73
C PHE A 609 -12.89 6.88 22.55
N TYR A 610 -13.33 7.31 21.35
CA TYR A 610 -13.64 8.72 21.07
C TYR A 610 -14.99 9.18 21.63
N SER A 611 -15.77 8.27 22.19
CA SER A 611 -17.01 8.58 22.90
C SER A 611 -17.12 7.68 24.12
N PRO A 612 -17.73 8.14 25.23
CA PRO A 612 -18.01 7.28 26.37
C PRO A 612 -18.78 6.04 25.92
N LEU A 613 -18.38 4.87 26.40
CA LEU A 613 -19.09 3.62 26.13
C LEU A 613 -20.49 3.70 26.75
N GLU A 614 -21.50 3.42 25.94
CA GLU A 614 -22.86 3.16 26.43
C GLU A 614 -22.86 1.89 27.29
N SER A 615 -23.81 1.77 28.23
CA SER A 615 -23.86 0.64 29.16
C SER A 615 -23.88 -0.72 28.45
N SER A 616 -24.63 -0.85 27.35
CA SER A 616 -24.67 -2.06 26.53
C SER A 616 -23.31 -2.40 25.91
N ALA A 617 -22.65 -1.42 25.28
CA ALA A 617 -21.34 -1.60 24.67
C ALA A 617 -20.25 -1.93 25.72
N ARG A 618 -20.36 -1.35 26.92
CA ARG A 618 -19.50 -1.67 28.06
C ARG A 618 -19.65 -3.15 28.47
N ASP A 619 -20.89 -3.62 28.64
CA ASP A 619 -21.19 -4.99 29.03
C ASP A 619 -20.74 -5.99 27.95
N GLU A 620 -20.95 -5.66 26.68
CA GLU A 620 -20.49 -6.45 25.53
C GLU A 620 -18.96 -6.55 25.48
N LEU A 621 -18.24 -5.44 25.65
CA LEU A 621 -16.79 -5.41 25.70
C LEU A 621 -16.26 -6.29 26.83
N LEU A 622 -16.81 -6.14 28.03
CA LEU A 622 -16.41 -6.89 29.21
C LEU A 622 -16.61 -8.40 29.00
N ALA A 623 -17.77 -8.80 28.50
CA ALA A 623 -18.07 -10.19 28.18
C ALA A 623 -17.11 -10.75 27.13
N LEU A 624 -16.75 -9.95 26.14
CA LEU A 624 -15.82 -10.31 25.09
C LEU A 624 -14.38 -10.44 25.60
N LEU A 625 -13.90 -9.51 26.43
CA LEU A 625 -12.56 -9.57 27.04
C LEU A 625 -12.39 -10.82 27.91
N ARG A 626 -13.43 -11.20 28.66
CA ARG A 626 -13.45 -12.46 29.42
C ARG A 626 -13.36 -13.69 28.51
N GLN A 627 -14.18 -13.74 27.47
CA GLN A 627 -14.14 -14.83 26.48
C GLN A 627 -12.79 -14.93 25.79
N TRP A 628 -12.21 -13.79 25.43
CA TRP A 628 -10.90 -13.69 24.80
C TRP A 628 -9.78 -14.20 25.71
N ARG A 629 -9.73 -13.80 26.98
CA ARG A 629 -8.72 -14.28 27.95
C ARG A 629 -8.81 -15.79 28.17
N VAL A 630 -10.02 -16.34 28.28
CA VAL A 630 -10.23 -17.79 28.39
C VAL A 630 -9.71 -18.51 27.14
N ALA A 631 -10.07 -18.01 25.96
CA ALA A 631 -9.60 -18.59 24.69
C ALA A 631 -8.06 -18.53 24.56
N LEU A 632 -7.42 -17.45 25.02
CA LEU A 632 -5.96 -17.35 25.06
C LEU A 632 -5.34 -18.41 25.98
N VAL A 633 -5.84 -18.53 27.21
CA VAL A 633 -5.39 -19.53 28.19
C VAL A 633 -5.46 -20.94 27.60
N GLU A 634 -6.56 -21.29 26.94
CA GLU A 634 -6.73 -22.59 26.26
C GLU A 634 -5.70 -22.81 25.14
N GLU A 635 -5.42 -21.78 24.34
CA GLU A 635 -4.49 -21.87 23.20
C GLU A 635 -3.02 -21.95 23.62
N VAL A 636 -2.64 -21.29 24.72
CA VAL A 636 -1.22 -21.21 25.17
C VAL A 636 -0.90 -22.15 26.34
N GLY A 637 -1.86 -22.95 26.80
CA GLY A 637 -1.67 -23.93 27.88
C GLY A 637 -1.71 -23.34 29.30
N GLY A 638 -2.17 -22.10 29.46
CA GLY A 638 -2.67 -21.54 30.73
C GLY A 638 -1.70 -21.36 31.88
N THR A 639 -0.38 -21.38 31.66
CA THR A 639 0.60 -21.05 32.71
C THR A 639 0.81 -19.53 32.81
N ASP A 640 1.15 -19.02 34.00
CA ASP A 640 1.49 -17.59 34.20
C ASP A 640 2.60 -17.13 33.25
N ASN A 641 3.61 -17.99 33.02
CA ASN A 641 4.69 -17.71 32.08
C ASN A 641 4.20 -17.62 30.63
N ALA A 642 3.24 -18.47 30.23
CA ALA A 642 2.65 -18.41 28.90
C ALA A 642 1.85 -17.10 28.71
N MET A 643 1.10 -16.66 29.72
CA MET A 643 0.34 -15.40 29.66
C MET A 643 1.24 -14.16 29.65
N LYS A 644 2.35 -14.17 30.42
CA LYS A 644 3.40 -13.14 30.29
C LYS A 644 4.00 -13.10 28.88
N GLY A 645 4.20 -14.28 28.28
CA GLY A 645 4.60 -14.41 26.89
C GLY A 645 3.60 -13.75 25.93
N VAL A 646 2.29 -13.96 26.12
CA VAL A 646 1.24 -13.30 25.33
C VAL A 646 1.30 -11.78 25.47
N ALA A 647 1.47 -11.24 26.68
CA ALA A 647 1.57 -9.80 26.87
C ALA A 647 2.81 -9.20 26.18
N ALA A 648 3.96 -9.89 26.22
CA ALA A 648 5.16 -9.49 25.49
C ALA A 648 4.93 -9.51 23.97
N GLU A 649 4.28 -10.54 23.45
CA GLU A 649 3.93 -10.66 22.03
C GLU A 649 2.96 -9.57 21.58
N LEU A 650 1.94 -9.24 22.37
CA LEU A 650 1.02 -8.13 22.11
C LEU A 650 1.77 -6.80 21.98
N ARG A 651 2.73 -6.51 22.87
CA ARG A 651 3.57 -5.31 22.78
C ARG A 651 4.48 -5.31 21.56
N ARG A 652 4.96 -6.49 21.14
CA ARG A 652 5.81 -6.65 19.95
C ARG A 652 5.04 -6.40 18.66
N VAL A 653 3.76 -6.78 18.59
CA VAL A 653 2.98 -6.72 17.33
C VAL A 653 2.12 -5.47 17.21
N ASN A 654 1.66 -4.91 18.34
CA ASN A 654 0.82 -3.72 18.41
C ASN A 654 1.69 -2.50 18.81
N PRO A 655 1.98 -1.58 17.88
CA PRO A 655 2.82 -0.42 18.17
C PRO A 655 2.17 0.49 19.20
N LYS A 656 3.00 1.19 19.98
CA LYS A 656 2.55 2.27 20.87
C LYS A 656 2.44 3.59 20.11
N TYR A 657 3.38 3.86 19.20
CA TYR A 657 3.44 5.08 18.41
C TYR A 657 3.37 4.79 16.91
N VAL A 658 2.57 5.58 16.20
CA VAL A 658 2.46 5.60 14.74
C VAL A 658 2.43 7.05 14.23
N PRO A 659 2.83 7.34 12.99
CA PRO A 659 2.79 8.68 12.40
C PRO A 659 1.36 9.18 12.14
N ARG A 660 0.63 9.53 13.21
CA ARG A 660 -0.72 10.08 13.10
C ARG A 660 -0.66 11.41 12.38
N GLU A 661 -1.64 11.68 11.54
CA GLU A 661 -1.61 12.86 10.67
C GLU A 661 -1.57 14.16 11.46
N TRP A 662 -2.25 14.24 12.61
CA TRP A 662 -2.21 15.42 13.47
C TRP A 662 -0.80 15.72 14.01
N MET A 663 0.01 14.68 14.28
CA MET A 663 1.41 14.85 14.67
C MET A 663 2.23 15.41 13.50
N LEU A 664 1.99 14.88 12.30
CA LEU A 664 2.68 15.34 11.08
C LEU A 664 2.32 16.79 10.76
N VAL A 665 1.04 17.17 10.94
CA VAL A 665 0.55 18.54 10.76
C VAL A 665 1.25 19.50 11.70
N GLU A 666 1.30 19.19 13.00
CA GLU A 666 2.03 20.01 13.97
C GLU A 666 3.49 20.19 13.56
N ALA A 667 4.15 19.12 13.10
CA ALA A 667 5.55 19.17 12.69
C ALA A 667 5.80 19.98 11.42
N TYR A 668 5.00 19.81 10.36
CA TYR A 668 5.23 20.56 9.12
C TYR A 668 4.80 22.03 9.20
N GLU A 669 3.79 22.37 10.02
CA GLU A 669 3.42 23.76 10.26
C GLU A 669 4.51 24.50 11.07
N ALA A 670 5.07 23.84 12.09
CA ALA A 670 6.23 24.38 12.80
C ALA A 670 7.45 24.57 11.88
N ALA A 671 7.75 23.57 11.04
CA ALA A 671 8.86 23.65 10.09
C ALA A 671 8.66 24.76 9.05
N LYS A 672 7.42 24.98 8.58
CA LYS A 672 7.08 26.10 7.70
C LYS A 672 7.32 27.46 8.37
N ALA A 673 7.15 27.54 9.69
CA ALA A 673 7.48 28.72 10.50
C ALA A 673 8.98 28.82 10.88
N GLY A 674 9.81 27.87 10.45
CA GLY A 674 11.26 27.84 10.69
C GLY A 674 11.70 27.03 11.91
N ASP A 675 10.78 26.32 12.58
CA ASP A 675 11.09 25.45 13.72
C ASP A 675 10.98 23.96 13.33
N GLU A 676 12.13 23.31 13.22
CA GLU A 676 12.24 21.91 12.79
C GLU A 676 12.30 20.93 13.98
N SER A 677 12.25 21.43 15.21
CA SER A 677 12.41 20.62 16.43
C SER A 677 11.40 19.47 16.50
N LEU A 678 10.14 19.71 16.13
CA LEU A 678 9.09 18.68 16.10
C LEU A 678 9.34 17.61 15.03
N VAL A 679 9.98 17.95 13.90
CA VAL A 679 10.34 16.96 12.87
C VAL A 679 11.37 15.98 13.44
N HIS A 680 12.42 16.50 14.09
CA HIS A 680 13.44 15.66 14.74
C HIS A 680 12.89 14.86 15.92
N GLU A 681 12.01 15.47 16.73
CA GLU A 681 11.38 14.79 17.87
C GLU A 681 10.52 13.61 17.42
N LEU A 682 9.69 13.79 16.38
CA LEU A 682 8.90 12.70 15.81
C LEU A 682 9.76 11.64 15.15
N PHE A 683 10.83 12.03 14.46
CA PHE A 683 11.77 11.06 13.90
C PHE A 683 12.36 10.16 15.00
N ALA A 684 12.82 10.74 16.10
CA ALA A 684 13.35 10.00 17.26
C ALA A 684 12.28 9.12 17.93
N LEU A 685 11.05 9.62 18.07
CA LEU A 685 9.91 8.85 18.60
C LEU A 685 9.67 7.57 17.80
N PHE A 686 9.68 7.69 16.46
CA PHE A 686 9.40 6.59 15.55
C PHE A 686 10.57 5.63 15.34
N GLU A 687 11.75 5.90 15.91
CA GLU A 687 12.84 4.91 15.93
C GLU A 687 12.53 3.70 16.81
N ARG A 688 11.66 3.87 17.81
CA ARG A 688 11.28 2.83 18.78
C ARG A 688 9.75 2.78 18.96
N PRO A 689 8.98 2.47 17.90
CA PRO A 689 7.53 2.63 17.90
C PRO A 689 6.79 1.62 18.80
N TYR A 690 7.47 0.56 19.25
CA TYR A 690 6.93 -0.47 20.15
C TYR A 690 7.32 -0.29 21.62
N ASP A 691 8.33 0.54 21.89
CA ASP A 691 8.87 0.71 23.23
C ASP A 691 7.98 1.61 24.08
N GLU A 692 8.04 1.43 25.39
CA GLU A 692 7.52 2.40 26.34
C GLU A 692 8.47 3.61 26.36
N GLN A 693 7.93 4.83 26.26
CA GLN A 693 8.69 6.08 26.25
C GLN A 693 8.00 7.10 27.18
N PRO A 694 8.11 6.95 28.52
CA PRO A 694 7.30 7.67 29.51
C PRO A 694 7.27 9.19 29.33
N GLU A 695 8.38 9.77 28.89
CA GLU A 695 8.54 11.20 28.59
C GLU A 695 7.69 11.68 27.40
N MET A 696 7.33 10.76 26.49
CA MET A 696 6.56 11.04 25.26
C MET A 696 5.08 10.65 25.39
N GLU A 697 4.70 9.88 26.40
CA GLU A 697 3.36 9.27 26.50
C GLU A 697 2.24 10.29 26.58
N ALA A 698 2.35 11.26 27.50
CA ALA A 698 1.31 12.28 27.68
C ALA A 698 1.09 13.11 26.39
N LYS A 699 2.14 13.25 25.57
CA LYS A 699 2.09 14.03 24.33
C LYS A 699 1.55 13.21 23.16
N TYR A 700 2.01 11.97 22.98
CA TYR A 700 1.81 11.21 21.74
C TYR A 700 1.05 9.88 21.89
N PHE A 701 1.00 9.26 23.08
CA PHE A 701 0.18 8.07 23.30
C PHE A 701 -1.23 8.46 23.77
N ARG A 702 -1.92 9.19 22.89
CA ARG A 702 -3.29 9.68 23.14
C ARG A 702 -4.09 9.69 21.84
N ARG A 703 -5.42 9.78 21.99
CA ARG A 703 -6.36 9.99 20.89
C ARG A 703 -6.02 11.28 20.14
N ALA A 704 -6.31 11.29 18.84
CA ALA A 704 -6.29 12.52 18.05
C ALA A 704 -7.21 13.59 18.67
N PRO A 705 -6.83 14.88 18.65
CA PRO A 705 -7.74 15.96 19.02
C PRO A 705 -8.99 15.99 18.13
N ASP A 706 -10.15 16.38 18.68
CA ASP A 706 -11.41 16.44 17.92
C ASP A 706 -11.32 17.33 16.66
N SER A 707 -10.54 18.42 16.72
CA SER A 707 -10.28 19.29 15.58
C SER A 707 -9.59 18.57 14.42
N ALA A 708 -8.69 17.65 14.73
CA ALA A 708 -7.94 16.86 13.75
C ALA A 708 -8.83 15.86 12.99
N LEU A 709 -9.91 15.39 13.63
CA LEU A 709 -10.89 14.48 13.02
C LEU A 709 -11.84 15.18 12.03
N MET A 710 -11.82 16.51 11.95
CA MET A 710 -12.70 17.29 11.06
C MET A 710 -11.94 18.17 10.06
N ALA A 711 -10.67 18.49 10.33
CA ALA A 711 -9.91 19.42 9.50
C ALA A 711 -9.51 18.79 8.14
N GLY A 712 -9.82 19.48 7.04
CA GLY A 712 -9.27 19.14 5.72
C GLY A 712 -7.75 19.23 5.73
N GLY A 713 -7.07 18.31 5.04
CA GLY A 713 -5.61 18.19 5.11
C GLY A 713 -5.11 17.45 6.36
N THR A 714 -6.00 17.10 7.29
CA THR A 714 -5.73 16.19 8.42
C THR A 714 -6.65 14.98 8.38
N ALA A 715 -7.98 15.16 8.41
CA ALA A 715 -8.96 14.09 8.38
C ALA A 715 -9.06 13.41 6.99
N PHE A 716 -9.03 14.22 5.92
CA PHE A 716 -9.13 13.79 4.53
C PHE A 716 -8.28 14.67 3.60
N MET A 717 -7.96 14.16 2.40
CA MET A 717 -7.07 14.78 1.41
C MET A 717 -7.55 14.48 -0.03
N SER A 718 -7.21 15.37 -0.98
CA SER A 718 -7.46 15.18 -2.42
C SER A 718 -6.21 14.82 -3.20
#